data_AF-A0A2V8QLC2-F1
#
_entry.id   AF-A0A2V8QLC2-F1
#
_cell.length_a   1.000
_cell.length_b   1.000
_cell.length_c   1.000
_cell.angle_alpha   90.00
_cell.angle_beta   90.00
_cell.angle_gamma   90.00
#
_symmetry.space_group_name_H-M   'P 1'
#
loop_
_entity.id
_entity.type
_entity.pdbx_description
1 polymer ?
#
loop_
_entity_poly.entity_id
_entity_poly.type
_entity_poly.pdbx_seq_one_letter_code
_entity_poly.pdbx_strand_id
1 'polypeptide(L)'
;DQLKAAKNAKSGTESKVSKARGLGSGLRGVFGGKPSTSTPSATVGVVSDISSDVKGPFNAYRETVIYTTYELGMGRVEYLKGNLDEAKKHFQNVLDATVGGLPLVGKLGQTRRYRTAARTSLGDVAFRKGQYAEAAKFYDAAAKGAREDNRLDLMWPAQRGTGKSLWSQAASEKDQKKAARLREESLTSYRQALDTIEAVREGSLRADEARTSFLATTEDVFKEASSALAEMALAGPSSAAPGTSNAPATTPPLEGQALDYAAEALSVIERGRARSLLDMLSESGAEITEGVPADLLRQKQENQKRQQEIAALMTGVNLGGEGPKKSLEELQAELDQLQNDYDSIENQIRSASPRYAALTASKPLTLEDIRQQVLDDDTALLEYTLGDERSYLFAVTRAGLTLSRLPGRAQIEQQAMAFRQQIIPATLRRSLTDLVSASAEPQRGLTLSGGGTAADPAAVSAYAGVANALYKTVIEPAAPLFKNSRLLVVADGALNYVPFQALVAAAPPAGADFSTLPYLLKTNDTLFAPSASVVAAIRQQRASSGGSNAGGMLIVADPVFNASDARARGAKTVAQQTDGEAARGLSFDSALADVSDSEKPNGAPAATGAQRGVLVRLAGTRTEAQQIAKFATAAGRKADVWLSTTSCTSPRTGF
;
A
#
# COMPACT_ATOMS: atom_id res chain seq x y z
N ASP A 1 -1.01 5.85 -49.15
CA ASP A 1 -1.65 7.19 -49.12
C ASP A 1 -1.71 7.89 -47.75
N GLN A 2 -0.65 7.81 -46.93
CA GLN A 2 -0.46 8.73 -45.80
C GLN A 2 0.98 9.26 -45.74
N LEU A 3 1.45 9.81 -46.86
CA LEU A 3 2.78 10.44 -46.96
C LEU A 3 2.78 11.72 -47.84
N LYS A 4 1.62 12.35 -48.05
CA LYS A 4 1.47 13.53 -48.93
C LYS A 4 0.73 14.75 -48.34
N ALA A 5 0.51 14.83 -47.04
CA ALA A 5 -0.20 15.96 -46.42
C ALA A 5 0.67 16.80 -45.44
N ALA A 6 2.01 16.69 -45.50
CA ALA A 6 2.93 17.49 -44.68
C ALA A 6 3.60 18.67 -45.44
N LYS A 7 3.01 19.12 -46.56
CA LYS A 7 3.45 20.33 -47.28
C LYS A 7 2.23 21.13 -47.70
N ASN A 8 1.76 22.02 -46.81
CA ASN A 8 1.15 23.32 -47.10
C ASN A 8 0.31 23.77 -45.90
N ALA A 9 0.92 24.51 -44.97
CA ALA A 9 0.30 25.61 -44.21
C ALA A 9 1.27 26.10 -43.13
N LYS A 10 2.22 26.95 -43.52
CA LYS A 10 2.77 27.98 -42.64
C LYS A 10 2.00 29.27 -42.94
N SER A 11 1.18 29.75 -42.01
CA SER A 11 1.18 31.17 -41.59
C SER A 11 0.07 31.45 -40.56
N GLY A 12 0.49 32.06 -39.45
CA GLY A 12 -0.23 33.06 -38.64
C GLY A 12 -1.58 32.73 -38.02
N THR A 13 -1.65 32.58 -36.69
CA THR A 13 -2.06 33.68 -35.77
C THR A 13 -2.10 33.20 -34.31
N GLU A 14 -1.71 34.10 -33.41
CA GLU A 14 -1.66 33.93 -31.96
C GLU A 14 -3.04 33.79 -31.31
N SER A 15 -3.16 32.98 -30.25
CA SER A 15 -4.15 33.19 -29.18
C SER A 15 -3.87 32.32 -27.95
N LYS A 16 -3.46 33.02 -26.89
CA LYS A 16 -3.45 32.73 -25.44
C LYS A 16 -4.14 31.44 -24.95
N VAL A 17 -3.39 30.64 -24.17
CA VAL A 17 -3.95 29.80 -23.10
C VAL A 17 -3.25 30.12 -21.77
N SER A 18 -4.07 30.21 -20.74
CA SER A 18 -3.86 30.70 -19.39
C SER A 18 -2.99 29.78 -18.52
N LYS A 19 -2.30 30.43 -17.57
CA LYS A 19 -1.51 29.84 -16.48
C LYS A 19 -2.38 28.98 -15.55
N ALA A 20 -1.94 27.76 -15.26
CA ALA A 20 -2.15 27.11 -13.96
C ALA A 20 -0.80 27.09 -13.22
N ARG A 21 -0.80 27.66 -12.02
CA ARG A 21 0.34 27.92 -11.13
C ARG A 21 0.51 26.71 -10.19
N GLY A 22 1.72 26.18 -10.06
CA GLY A 22 2.05 25.14 -9.07
C GLY A 22 3.56 24.96 -8.90
N LEU A 23 4.13 25.73 -7.96
CA LEU A 23 5.40 25.53 -7.23
C LEU A 23 6.60 24.95 -8.01
N GLY A 24 7.16 25.76 -8.91
CA GLY A 24 8.51 25.60 -9.45
C GLY A 24 9.10 26.98 -9.71
N SER A 25 9.61 27.64 -8.67
CA SER A 25 10.27 28.94 -8.81
C SER A 25 11.46 29.01 -7.86
N GLY A 26 12.65 28.95 -8.46
CA GLY A 26 13.91 29.11 -7.77
C GLY A 26 15.03 28.43 -8.53
N LEU A 27 15.25 28.83 -9.79
CA LEU A 27 16.49 28.66 -10.58
C LEU A 27 16.20 29.12 -12.01
N ARG A 28 15.99 30.42 -12.20
CA ARG A 28 15.96 31.03 -13.53
C ARG A 28 16.77 32.31 -13.46
N GLY A 29 18.07 32.18 -13.70
CA GLY A 29 18.99 33.30 -13.57
C GLY A 29 20.39 33.11 -14.13
N VAL A 30 20.75 32.03 -14.85
CA VAL A 30 22.06 31.96 -15.55
C VAL A 30 22.00 30.99 -16.75
N PHE A 31 21.12 31.20 -17.73
CA PHE A 31 21.24 30.49 -19.02
C PHE A 31 20.75 31.39 -20.16
N GLY A 32 21.64 32.29 -20.59
CA GLY A 32 21.53 33.05 -21.83
C GLY A 32 22.72 32.72 -22.72
N GLY A 33 22.69 31.56 -23.38
CA GLY A 33 23.70 31.15 -24.36
C GLY A 33 23.25 29.87 -25.06
N LYS A 34 23.16 29.90 -26.40
CA LYS A 34 22.74 28.76 -27.24
C LYS A 34 23.66 27.55 -26.98
N PRO A 35 23.14 26.32 -26.82
CA PRO A 35 23.99 25.14 -26.72
C PRO A 35 24.59 24.80 -28.09
N SER A 36 25.91 24.70 -28.14
CA SER A 36 26.65 24.07 -29.24
C SER A 36 26.45 22.56 -29.15
N THR A 37 26.03 21.94 -30.25
CA THR A 37 25.98 20.47 -30.40
C THR A 37 27.37 19.95 -30.76
N SER A 38 28.17 19.66 -29.75
CA SER A 38 29.28 18.72 -29.87
C SER A 38 29.25 17.75 -28.68
N THR A 39 29.13 16.47 -29.01
CA THR A 39 29.26 15.34 -28.10
C THR A 39 30.59 15.46 -27.34
N PRO A 40 30.62 15.47 -26.00
CA PRO A 40 31.88 15.34 -25.29
C PRO A 40 32.34 13.89 -25.39
N SER A 41 33.23 13.61 -26.33
CA SER A 41 34.05 12.40 -26.32
C SER A 41 35.05 12.53 -25.17
N ALA A 42 34.76 11.90 -24.04
CA ALA A 42 35.67 11.90 -22.89
C ALA A 42 36.81 10.88 -23.10
N THR A 43 37.83 11.26 -23.87
CA THR A 43 39.19 10.92 -23.45
C THR A 43 39.46 11.72 -22.18
N VAL A 44 39.44 11.06 -21.02
CA VAL A 44 39.95 11.62 -19.77
C VAL A 44 41.45 11.85 -19.99
N GLY A 45 41.80 13.06 -20.42
CA GLY A 45 43.19 13.47 -20.55
C GLY A 45 43.85 13.40 -19.19
N VAL A 46 45.06 12.82 -19.15
CA VAL A 46 45.97 12.91 -18.01
C VAL A 46 46.20 14.40 -17.74
N VAL A 47 45.54 14.95 -16.72
CA VAL A 47 45.76 16.34 -16.28
C VAL A 47 47.05 16.35 -15.46
N SER A 48 48.16 16.67 -16.11
CA SER A 48 49.50 16.70 -15.52
C SER A 48 49.94 18.07 -14.99
N ASP A 49 49.03 19.00 -14.72
CA ASP A 49 49.37 20.30 -14.12
C ASP A 49 48.64 20.52 -12.81
N ILE A 50 49.24 20.00 -11.73
CA ILE A 50 48.91 20.37 -10.36
C ILE A 50 49.55 21.74 -10.11
N SER A 51 48.74 22.80 -10.09
CA SER A 51 49.12 24.03 -9.40
C SER A 51 48.00 24.48 -8.43
N SER A 52 48.40 24.67 -7.16
CA SER A 52 47.64 25.02 -5.94
C SER A 52 46.83 23.88 -5.26
N ASP A 53 47.44 23.37 -4.18
CA ASP A 53 47.37 22.03 -3.57
C ASP A 53 46.04 21.51 -2.97
N VAL A 54 44.90 22.16 -3.22
CA VAL A 54 43.60 21.69 -2.70
C VAL A 54 42.50 21.68 -3.76
N LYS A 55 42.58 22.47 -4.83
CA LYS A 55 41.44 22.67 -5.76
C LYS A 55 41.29 21.55 -6.80
N GLY A 56 42.38 20.96 -7.26
CA GLY A 56 42.38 19.91 -8.29
C GLY A 56 41.51 18.70 -7.94
N PRO A 57 41.69 18.07 -6.76
CA PRO A 57 40.86 16.95 -6.31
C PRO A 57 39.37 17.30 -6.21
N PHE A 58 39.02 18.49 -5.72
CA PHE A 58 37.62 18.94 -5.63
C PHE A 58 36.98 19.11 -7.00
N ASN A 59 37.70 19.68 -7.98
CA ASN A 59 37.17 19.83 -9.34
C ASN A 59 36.90 18.45 -9.99
N ALA A 60 37.86 17.52 -9.87
CA ALA A 60 37.69 16.17 -10.37
C ALA A 60 36.52 15.43 -9.70
N TYR A 61 36.35 15.61 -8.38
CA TYR A 61 35.20 15.08 -7.65
C TYR A 61 33.87 15.64 -8.16
N ARG A 62 33.77 16.96 -8.38
CA ARG A 62 32.56 17.62 -8.89
C ARG A 62 32.19 17.16 -10.29
N GLU A 63 33.18 17.11 -11.19
CA GLU A 63 32.99 16.62 -12.55
C GLU A 63 32.51 15.17 -12.55
N THR A 64 33.12 14.33 -11.71
CA THR A 64 32.71 12.92 -11.54
C THR A 64 31.26 12.84 -11.07
N VAL A 65 30.89 13.56 -10.00
CA VAL A 65 29.52 13.53 -9.44
C VAL A 65 28.48 14.00 -10.45
N ILE A 66 28.77 15.08 -11.20
CA ILE A 66 27.85 15.61 -12.22
C ILE A 66 27.68 14.57 -13.34
N TYR A 67 28.79 14.04 -13.85
CA TYR A 67 28.77 13.04 -14.92
C TYR A 67 28.03 11.76 -14.49
N THR A 68 28.35 11.20 -13.32
CA THR A 68 27.72 9.97 -12.84
C THR A 68 26.23 10.18 -12.55
N THR A 69 25.83 11.35 -12.06
CA THR A 69 24.41 11.67 -11.84
C THR A 69 23.65 11.76 -13.16
N TYR A 70 24.24 12.41 -14.17
CA TYR A 70 23.66 12.51 -15.51
C TYR A 70 23.51 11.12 -16.15
N GLU A 71 24.58 10.32 -16.19
CA GLU A 71 24.57 8.98 -16.79
C GLU A 71 23.58 8.05 -16.06
N LEU A 72 23.53 8.08 -14.73
CA LEU A 72 22.57 7.28 -13.96
C LEU A 72 21.12 7.69 -14.28
N GLY A 73 20.86 8.99 -14.42
CA GLY A 73 19.55 9.52 -14.82
C GLY A 73 19.15 9.07 -16.22
N MET A 74 20.04 9.24 -17.20
CA MET A 74 19.80 8.83 -18.59
C MET A 74 19.60 7.32 -18.71
N GLY A 75 20.40 6.52 -18.00
CA GLY A 75 20.24 5.06 -17.97
C GLY A 75 18.86 4.64 -17.45
N ARG A 76 18.35 5.28 -16.40
CA ARG A 76 16.99 5.01 -15.87
C ARG A 76 15.90 5.39 -16.87
N VAL A 77 16.04 6.50 -17.58
CA VAL A 77 15.10 6.91 -18.63
C VAL A 77 15.07 5.88 -19.75
N GLU A 78 16.22 5.45 -20.24
CA GLU A 78 16.29 4.44 -21.30
C GLU A 78 15.78 3.06 -20.84
N TYR A 79 16.04 2.67 -19.58
CA TYR A 79 15.49 1.46 -18.99
C TYR A 79 13.95 1.47 -18.96
N LEU A 80 13.35 2.58 -18.56
CA LEU A 80 11.89 2.74 -18.54
C LEU A 80 11.27 2.73 -19.95
N LYS A 81 11.98 3.23 -20.96
CA LYS A 81 11.57 3.14 -22.37
C LYS A 81 11.73 1.73 -22.97
N GLY A 82 12.42 0.83 -22.27
CA GLY A 82 12.74 -0.51 -22.78
C GLY A 82 14.00 -0.59 -23.64
N ASN A 83 14.77 0.50 -23.76
CA ASN A 83 16.03 0.54 -24.51
C ASN A 83 17.18 -0.03 -23.68
N LEU A 84 17.14 -1.35 -23.43
CA LEU A 84 18.01 -2.01 -22.44
C LEU A 84 19.51 -1.95 -22.77
N ASP A 85 19.89 -1.93 -24.05
CA ASP A 85 21.29 -1.80 -24.46
C ASP A 85 21.85 -0.41 -24.17
N GLU A 86 21.07 0.63 -24.43
CA GLU A 86 21.49 2.00 -24.15
C GLU A 86 21.52 2.27 -22.64
N ALA A 87 20.53 1.76 -21.91
CA ALA A 87 20.55 1.77 -20.45
C ALA A 87 21.80 1.08 -19.87
N LYS A 88 22.18 -0.09 -20.41
CA LYS A 88 23.41 -0.79 -20.00
C LYS A 88 24.66 0.07 -20.20
N LYS A 89 24.80 0.75 -21.33
CA LYS A 89 25.94 1.64 -21.61
C LYS A 89 26.02 2.77 -20.60
N HIS A 90 24.91 3.47 -20.36
CA HIS A 90 24.86 4.55 -19.37
C HIS A 90 25.26 4.08 -17.96
N PHE A 91 24.75 2.93 -17.50
CA PHE A 91 25.14 2.41 -16.19
C PHE A 91 26.59 1.90 -16.14
N GLN A 92 27.13 1.37 -17.26
CA GLN A 92 28.54 1.00 -17.36
C GLN A 92 29.45 2.23 -17.30
N ASN A 93 29.07 3.34 -17.95
CA ASN A 93 29.79 4.60 -17.85
C ASN A 93 29.91 5.09 -16.40
N VAL A 94 28.85 4.91 -15.59
CA VAL A 94 28.90 5.22 -14.15
C VAL A 94 29.92 4.32 -13.43
N LEU A 95 29.93 3.02 -13.72
CA LEU A 95 30.93 2.11 -13.13
C LEU A 95 32.36 2.52 -13.49
N ASP A 96 32.60 2.79 -14.76
CA ASP A 96 33.94 3.10 -15.26
C ASP A 96 34.44 4.45 -14.67
N ALA A 97 33.57 5.46 -14.59
CA ALA A 97 33.88 6.74 -13.96
C ALA A 97 34.14 6.62 -12.45
N THR A 98 33.44 5.70 -11.76
CA THR A 98 33.58 5.51 -10.30
C THR A 98 34.73 4.58 -9.92
N VAL A 99 35.33 3.86 -10.87
CA VAL A 99 36.46 2.93 -10.66
C VAL A 99 37.78 3.48 -11.23
N GLY A 100 37.74 4.18 -12.38
CA GLY A 100 38.93 4.52 -13.18
C GLY A 100 39.39 5.98 -13.16
N GLY A 101 38.58 6.95 -12.72
CA GLY A 101 38.86 8.38 -12.93
C GLY A 101 40.02 8.96 -12.10
N LEU A 102 40.14 8.58 -10.82
CA LEU A 102 41.24 8.89 -9.90
C LEU A 102 41.11 7.98 -8.67
N PRO A 103 42.19 7.31 -8.19
CA PRO A 103 42.12 6.41 -7.02
C PRO A 103 41.56 7.07 -5.75
N LEU A 104 41.73 8.38 -5.63
CA LEU A 104 41.23 9.20 -4.52
C LEU A 104 39.71 9.38 -4.60
N VAL A 105 39.21 9.83 -5.75
CA VAL A 105 37.77 10.08 -6.00
C VAL A 105 36.96 8.78 -5.96
N GLY A 106 37.53 7.69 -6.48
CA GLY A 106 36.91 6.35 -6.47
C GLY A 106 36.68 5.78 -5.06
N LYS A 107 37.38 6.30 -4.06
CA LYS A 107 37.24 5.89 -2.65
C LYS A 107 36.30 6.79 -1.86
N LEU A 108 35.79 7.90 -2.40
CA LEU A 108 34.90 8.80 -1.67
C LEU A 108 33.47 8.25 -1.54
N GLY A 109 32.78 8.61 -0.45
CA GLY A 109 31.50 8.03 -0.08
C GLY A 109 30.44 8.12 -1.19
N GLN A 110 30.26 9.29 -1.81
CA GLN A 110 29.30 9.46 -2.91
C GLN A 110 29.63 8.61 -4.15
N THR A 111 30.90 8.50 -4.50
CA THR A 111 31.36 7.68 -5.64
C THR A 111 31.04 6.20 -5.42
N ARG A 112 31.20 5.71 -4.18
CA ARG A 112 30.82 4.33 -3.80
C ARG A 112 29.30 4.12 -3.88
N ARG A 113 28.50 5.12 -3.50
CA ARG A 113 27.02 5.11 -3.66
C ARG A 113 26.60 4.99 -5.12
N TYR A 114 27.18 5.80 -6.01
CA TYR A 114 26.90 5.72 -7.45
C TYR A 114 27.32 4.37 -8.02
N ARG A 115 28.44 3.81 -7.59
CA ARG A 115 28.89 2.47 -7.98
C ARG A 115 27.87 1.40 -7.59
N THR A 116 27.41 1.41 -6.34
CA THR A 116 26.39 0.47 -5.86
C THR A 116 25.08 0.62 -6.62
N ALA A 117 24.60 1.85 -6.82
CA ALA A 117 23.40 2.12 -7.61
C ALA A 117 23.53 1.64 -9.06
N ALA A 118 24.67 1.88 -9.71
CA ALA A 118 24.94 1.43 -11.08
C ALA A 118 24.97 -0.11 -11.18
N ARG A 119 25.56 -0.81 -10.21
CA ARG A 119 25.53 -2.28 -10.15
C ARG A 119 24.11 -2.80 -10.03
N THR A 120 23.30 -2.25 -9.12
CA THR A 120 21.89 -2.63 -8.98
C THR A 120 21.16 -2.42 -10.31
N SER A 121 21.33 -1.27 -10.96
CA SER A 121 20.69 -0.98 -12.24
C SER A 121 21.19 -1.84 -13.42
N LEU A 122 22.46 -2.25 -13.43
CA LEU A 122 22.96 -3.26 -14.38
C LEU A 122 22.33 -4.64 -14.13
N GLY A 123 22.13 -4.98 -12.85
CA GLY A 123 21.34 -6.15 -12.45
C GLY A 123 19.91 -6.08 -12.97
N ASP A 124 19.25 -4.93 -12.85
CA ASP A 124 17.88 -4.71 -13.35
C ASP A 124 17.80 -4.90 -14.88
N VAL A 125 18.79 -4.40 -15.61
CA VAL A 125 18.90 -4.56 -17.07
C VAL A 125 19.11 -6.02 -17.44
N ALA A 126 20.07 -6.71 -16.80
CA ALA A 126 20.34 -8.12 -17.04
C ALA A 126 19.11 -8.99 -16.72
N PHE A 127 18.40 -8.68 -15.63
CA PHE A 127 17.18 -9.38 -15.25
C PHE A 127 16.09 -9.23 -16.33
N ARG A 128 15.84 -8.00 -16.83
CA ARG A 128 14.88 -7.78 -17.92
C ARG A 128 15.25 -8.47 -19.23
N LYS A 129 16.54 -8.69 -19.49
CA LYS A 129 17.03 -9.48 -20.63
C LYS A 129 16.90 -11.00 -20.44
N GLY A 130 16.43 -11.47 -19.29
CA GLY A 130 16.37 -12.90 -18.95
C GLY A 130 17.73 -13.50 -18.54
N GLN A 131 18.75 -12.68 -18.32
CA GLN A 131 20.10 -13.10 -17.96
C GLN A 131 20.23 -13.23 -16.44
N TYR A 132 19.42 -14.10 -15.82
CA TYR A 132 19.25 -14.14 -14.37
C TYR A 132 20.54 -14.42 -13.58
N ALA A 133 21.41 -15.29 -14.09
CA ALA A 133 22.69 -15.58 -13.44
C ALA A 133 23.66 -14.38 -13.49
N GLU A 134 23.62 -13.57 -14.54
CA GLU A 134 24.40 -12.33 -14.64
C GLU A 134 23.82 -11.25 -13.72
N ALA A 135 22.49 -11.15 -13.68
CA ALA A 135 21.78 -10.23 -12.79
C ALA A 135 22.12 -10.48 -11.31
N ALA A 136 22.06 -11.73 -10.86
CA ALA A 136 22.42 -12.12 -9.48
C ALA A 136 23.84 -11.68 -9.11
N LYS A 137 24.82 -11.82 -10.02
CA LYS A 137 26.20 -11.36 -9.77
C LYS A 137 26.31 -9.85 -9.57
N PHE A 138 25.59 -9.07 -10.39
CA PHE A 138 25.57 -7.61 -10.24
C PHE A 138 24.94 -7.20 -8.90
N TYR A 139 23.83 -7.83 -8.53
CA TYR A 139 23.18 -7.57 -7.25
C TYR A 139 24.03 -7.97 -6.04
N ASP A 140 24.69 -9.13 -6.07
CA ASP A 140 25.59 -9.55 -4.98
C ASP A 140 26.76 -8.58 -4.82
N ALA A 141 27.34 -8.11 -5.93
CA ALA A 141 28.39 -7.10 -5.91
C ALA A 141 27.90 -5.73 -5.42
N ALA A 142 26.62 -5.39 -5.66
CA ALA A 142 25.98 -4.19 -5.11
C ALA A 142 25.74 -4.34 -3.60
N ALA A 143 25.15 -5.45 -3.16
CA ALA A 143 24.86 -5.74 -1.75
C ALA A 143 26.15 -5.79 -0.91
N LYS A 144 27.22 -6.39 -1.44
CA LYS A 144 28.54 -6.39 -0.79
C LYS A 144 29.09 -4.97 -0.63
N GLY A 145 29.06 -4.15 -1.69
CA GLY A 145 29.51 -2.76 -1.62
C GLY A 145 28.67 -1.92 -0.64
N ALA A 146 27.35 -2.11 -0.65
CA ALA A 146 26.45 -1.45 0.30
C ALA A 146 26.75 -1.84 1.76
N ARG A 147 27.07 -3.10 2.02
CA ARG A 147 27.46 -3.60 3.35
C ARG A 147 28.78 -3.00 3.82
N GLU A 148 29.79 -2.97 2.96
CA GLU A 148 31.09 -2.33 3.26
C GLU A 148 30.93 -0.83 3.59
N ASP A 149 29.92 -0.19 3.00
CA ASP A 149 29.60 1.22 3.22
C ASP A 149 28.60 1.49 4.37
N ASN A 150 28.11 0.45 5.08
CA ASN A 150 27.03 0.55 6.06
C ASN A 150 25.75 1.23 5.53
N ARG A 151 25.41 0.98 4.25
CA ARG A 151 24.26 1.59 3.56
C ARG A 151 23.11 0.60 3.40
N LEU A 152 22.38 0.41 4.49
CA LEU A 152 21.23 -0.51 4.52
C LEU A 152 20.17 -0.16 3.46
N ASP A 153 19.98 1.13 3.15
CA ASP A 153 19.03 1.63 2.15
C ASP A 153 19.39 1.22 0.71
N LEU A 154 20.67 0.94 0.43
CA LEU A 154 21.13 0.40 -0.85
C LEU A 154 21.33 -1.13 -0.82
N MET A 155 21.36 -1.73 0.37
CA MET A 155 21.59 -3.15 0.57
C MET A 155 20.32 -3.97 0.33
N TRP A 156 19.18 -3.58 0.90
CA TRP A 156 17.93 -4.34 0.74
C TRP A 156 17.43 -4.43 -0.72
N PRO A 157 17.54 -3.38 -1.58
CA PRO A 157 17.11 -3.50 -2.98
C PRO A 157 18.00 -4.48 -3.76
N ALA A 158 19.30 -4.49 -3.46
CA ALA A 158 20.24 -5.43 -4.07
C ALA A 158 19.96 -6.87 -3.62
N GLN A 159 19.73 -7.11 -2.32
CA GLN A 159 19.36 -8.43 -1.81
C GLN A 159 18.04 -8.94 -2.39
N ARG A 160 17.03 -8.07 -2.53
CA ARG A 160 15.80 -8.37 -3.26
C ARG A 160 16.11 -8.78 -4.71
N GLY A 161 16.95 -8.02 -5.40
CA GLY A 161 17.37 -8.30 -6.77
C GLY A 161 18.04 -9.67 -6.92
N THR A 162 18.93 -10.04 -6.00
CA THR A 162 19.53 -11.38 -5.93
C THR A 162 18.44 -12.44 -5.75
N GLY A 163 17.57 -12.27 -4.76
CA GLY A 163 16.46 -13.20 -4.49
C GLY A 163 15.59 -13.44 -5.72
N LYS A 164 15.15 -12.37 -6.37
CA LYS A 164 14.35 -12.41 -7.59
C LYS A 164 15.06 -13.11 -8.73
N SER A 165 16.33 -12.80 -8.95
CA SER A 165 17.14 -13.39 -10.01
C SER A 165 17.33 -14.89 -9.82
N LEU A 166 17.68 -15.33 -8.60
CA LEU A 166 17.83 -16.75 -8.29
C LEU A 166 16.51 -17.52 -8.42
N TRP A 167 15.39 -16.91 -8.03
CA TRP A 167 14.06 -17.52 -8.21
C TRP A 167 13.71 -17.73 -9.69
N SER A 168 13.90 -16.70 -10.52
CA SER A 168 13.68 -16.79 -11.97
C SER A 168 14.65 -17.74 -12.66
N GLN A 169 15.90 -17.81 -12.20
CA GLN A 169 16.87 -18.79 -12.67
C GLN A 169 16.42 -20.23 -12.34
N ALA A 170 15.94 -20.47 -11.11
CA ALA A 170 15.43 -21.77 -10.70
C ALA A 170 14.24 -22.24 -11.55
N ALA A 171 13.40 -21.30 -12.01
CA ALA A 171 12.25 -21.61 -12.86
C ALA A 171 12.63 -22.07 -14.28
N SER A 172 13.79 -21.64 -14.79
CA SER A 172 14.31 -22.06 -16.11
C SER A 172 15.34 -23.20 -16.04
N GLU A 173 15.70 -23.65 -14.83
CA GLU A 173 16.67 -24.72 -14.62
C GLU A 173 16.05 -26.11 -14.84
N LYS A 174 16.75 -26.97 -15.59
CA LYS A 174 16.28 -28.32 -15.93
C LYS A 174 16.61 -29.34 -14.84
N ASP A 175 17.72 -29.14 -14.15
CA ASP A 175 18.11 -30.01 -13.03
C ASP A 175 17.31 -29.63 -11.78
N GLN A 176 16.42 -30.53 -11.34
CA GLN A 176 15.57 -30.32 -10.17
C GLN A 176 16.35 -30.07 -8.87
N LYS A 177 17.52 -30.70 -8.69
CA LYS A 177 18.34 -30.50 -7.48
C LYS A 177 18.96 -29.11 -7.48
N LYS A 178 19.44 -28.68 -8.65
CA LYS A 178 20.00 -27.34 -8.83
C LYS A 178 18.91 -26.27 -8.72
N ALA A 179 17.72 -26.51 -9.28
CA ALA A 179 16.56 -25.63 -9.14
C ALA A 179 16.14 -25.48 -7.68
N ALA A 180 16.05 -26.58 -6.92
CA ALA A 180 15.74 -26.55 -5.49
C ALA A 180 16.78 -25.75 -4.69
N ARG A 181 18.08 -25.96 -4.96
CA ARG A 181 19.15 -25.19 -4.35
C ARG A 181 19.03 -23.69 -4.65
N LEU A 182 18.76 -23.31 -5.90
CA LEU A 182 18.57 -21.91 -6.29
C LEU A 182 17.35 -21.27 -5.61
N ARG A 183 16.27 -22.03 -5.35
CA ARG A 183 15.12 -21.55 -4.58
C ARG A 183 15.48 -21.27 -3.12
N GLU A 184 16.25 -22.13 -2.47
CA GLU A 184 16.78 -21.86 -1.11
C GLU A 184 17.75 -20.66 -1.10
N GLU A 185 18.63 -20.61 -2.12
CA GLU A 185 19.43 -19.47 -2.59
C GLU A 185 18.65 -18.14 -2.47
N SER A 186 17.52 -18.14 -3.18
CA SER A 186 16.60 -17.02 -3.31
C SER A 186 15.92 -16.65 -1.99
N LEU A 187 15.36 -17.63 -1.26
CA LEU A 187 14.70 -17.39 0.02
C LEU A 187 15.66 -16.77 1.04
N THR A 188 16.91 -17.24 1.08
CA THR A 188 17.95 -16.66 1.94
C THR A 188 18.19 -15.19 1.63
N SER A 189 18.24 -14.83 0.34
CA SER A 189 18.42 -13.44 -0.09
C SER A 189 17.21 -12.57 0.26
N TYR A 190 15.98 -13.08 0.12
CA TYR A 190 14.78 -12.39 0.55
C TYR A 190 14.73 -12.18 2.07
N ARG A 191 15.08 -13.19 2.88
CA ARG A 191 15.19 -13.06 4.34
C ARG A 191 16.15 -11.94 4.72
N GLN A 192 17.34 -11.91 4.12
CA GLN A 192 18.30 -10.83 4.35
C GLN A 192 17.76 -9.45 3.95
N ALA A 193 17.02 -9.35 2.85
CA ALA A 193 16.38 -8.10 2.43
C ALA A 193 15.34 -7.63 3.45
N LEU A 194 14.50 -8.55 3.93
CA LEU A 194 13.51 -8.29 4.97
C LEU A 194 14.19 -7.84 6.27
N ASP A 195 15.21 -8.54 6.75
CA ASP A 195 15.96 -8.17 7.96
C ASP A 195 16.62 -6.79 7.82
N THR A 196 17.12 -6.47 6.63
CA THR A 196 17.68 -5.15 6.35
C THR A 196 16.61 -4.06 6.37
N ILE A 197 15.41 -4.33 5.84
CA ILE A 197 14.26 -3.42 5.90
C ILE A 197 13.82 -3.21 7.36
N GLU A 198 13.78 -4.28 8.16
CA GLU A 198 13.54 -4.20 9.60
C GLU A 198 14.58 -3.31 10.28
N ALA A 199 15.87 -3.55 10.03
CA ALA A 199 16.95 -2.75 10.60
C ALA A 199 16.90 -1.27 10.18
N VAL A 200 16.52 -0.97 8.93
CA VAL A 200 16.30 0.41 8.47
C VAL A 200 15.14 1.06 9.21
N ARG A 201 14.03 0.33 9.44
CA ARG A 201 12.89 0.83 10.19
C ARG A 201 13.24 1.07 11.66
N GLU A 202 13.88 0.10 12.31
CA GLU A 202 14.33 0.24 13.69
C GLU A 202 15.32 1.42 13.80
N GLY A 203 16.22 1.56 12.83
CA GLY A 203 17.16 2.67 12.70
C GLY A 203 16.49 4.05 12.57
N SER A 204 15.49 4.17 11.69
CA SER A 204 14.96 5.46 11.25
C SER A 204 14.01 6.14 12.25
N LEU A 205 14.44 7.25 12.84
CA LEU A 205 13.59 8.15 13.66
C LEU A 205 12.54 8.96 12.86
N ARG A 206 12.39 8.76 11.55
CA ARG A 206 11.40 9.49 10.73
C ARG A 206 10.01 8.86 10.87
N ALA A 207 9.40 9.07 12.03
CA ALA A 207 8.15 8.42 12.42
C ALA A 207 6.94 8.77 11.52
N ASP A 208 6.77 9.98 10.97
CA ASP A 208 5.46 10.30 10.36
C ASP A 208 5.47 10.46 8.82
N GLU A 209 6.44 11.14 8.21
CA GLU A 209 6.41 11.41 6.75
C GLU A 209 7.03 10.29 5.88
N ALA A 210 7.93 9.48 6.44
CA ALA A 210 8.65 8.46 5.67
C ALA A 210 7.92 7.10 5.62
N ARG A 211 6.96 6.82 6.52
CA ARG A 211 6.34 5.48 6.64
C ARG A 211 5.57 5.08 5.40
N THR A 212 4.71 5.96 4.87
CA THR A 212 3.91 5.65 3.67
C THR A 212 4.78 5.47 2.43
N SER A 213 5.80 6.32 2.25
CA SER A 213 6.73 6.20 1.12
C SER A 213 7.66 4.99 1.25
N PHE A 214 8.13 4.69 2.46
CA PHE A 214 8.98 3.53 2.72
C PHE A 214 8.24 2.21 2.48
N LEU A 215 7.00 2.11 2.95
CA LEU A 215 6.14 0.94 2.68
C LEU A 215 5.85 0.80 1.18
N ALA A 216 5.50 1.87 0.48
CA ALA A 216 5.29 1.83 -0.96
C ALA A 216 6.54 1.33 -1.72
N THR A 217 7.74 1.64 -1.22
CA THR A 217 8.99 1.18 -1.85
C THR A 217 9.41 -0.25 -1.47
N THR A 218 8.87 -0.81 -0.39
CA THR A 218 9.29 -2.12 0.15
C THR A 218 8.22 -3.20 0.02
N GLU A 219 6.97 -2.84 -0.28
CA GLU A 219 5.82 -3.76 -0.43
C GLU A 219 6.13 -4.93 -1.37
N ASP A 220 6.79 -4.66 -2.49
CA ASP A 220 7.20 -5.68 -3.44
C ASP A 220 8.07 -6.77 -2.82
N VAL A 221 8.96 -6.42 -1.88
CA VAL A 221 9.86 -7.38 -1.22
C VAL A 221 9.04 -8.36 -0.41
N PHE A 222 8.05 -7.87 0.35
CA PHE A 222 7.16 -8.71 1.15
C PHE A 222 6.33 -9.64 0.25
N LYS A 223 5.75 -9.11 -0.84
CA LYS A 223 4.96 -9.91 -1.79
C LYS A 223 5.77 -10.97 -2.52
N GLU A 224 6.95 -10.61 -3.00
CA GLU A 224 7.84 -11.53 -3.71
C GLU A 224 8.34 -12.64 -2.78
N ALA A 225 8.77 -12.28 -1.56
CA ALA A 225 9.22 -13.23 -0.54
C ALA A 225 8.10 -14.16 -0.08
N SER A 226 6.90 -13.64 0.23
CA SER A 226 5.78 -14.47 0.66
C SER A 226 5.29 -15.40 -0.45
N SER A 227 5.28 -14.93 -1.71
CA SER A 227 4.95 -15.77 -2.87
C SER A 227 5.97 -16.89 -3.07
N ALA A 228 7.27 -16.59 -2.94
CA ALA A 228 8.33 -17.60 -3.03
C ALA A 228 8.20 -18.66 -1.91
N LEU A 229 7.94 -18.23 -0.67
CA LEU A 229 7.69 -19.14 0.45
C LEU A 229 6.42 -19.98 0.24
N ALA A 230 5.33 -19.37 -0.23
CA ALA A 230 4.09 -20.08 -0.55
C ALA A 230 4.30 -21.16 -1.63
N GLU A 231 5.10 -20.87 -2.66
CA GLU A 231 5.45 -21.85 -3.69
C GLU A 231 6.34 -22.97 -3.17
N MET A 232 7.24 -22.69 -2.21
CA MET A 232 8.02 -23.74 -1.55
C MET A 232 7.13 -24.64 -0.69
N ALA A 233 6.17 -24.07 0.04
CA ALA A 233 5.17 -24.85 0.78
C ALA A 233 4.35 -25.75 -0.15
N LEU A 234 3.93 -25.22 -1.30
CA LEU A 234 3.15 -25.94 -2.31
C LEU A 234 3.98 -26.92 -3.16
N ALA A 235 5.30 -26.93 -3.06
CA ALA A 235 6.17 -27.87 -3.78
C ALA A 235 6.49 -29.14 -2.96
N GLY A 236 6.18 -29.17 -1.67
CA GLY A 236 6.45 -30.30 -0.78
C GLY A 236 5.55 -31.51 -1.03
N PRO A 237 5.95 -32.72 -0.60
CA PRO A 237 5.19 -33.96 -0.84
C PRO A 237 3.78 -33.99 -0.22
N SER A 238 3.48 -33.13 0.76
CA SER A 238 2.12 -32.98 1.32
C SER A 238 1.16 -32.16 0.43
N SER A 239 1.65 -31.53 -0.64
CA SER A 239 0.83 -30.77 -1.60
C SER A 239 0.36 -31.61 -2.80
N ALA A 240 0.63 -32.93 -2.78
CA ALA A 240 0.28 -33.85 -3.86
C ALA A 240 -1.20 -33.72 -4.22
N ALA A 241 -1.45 -33.23 -5.44
CA ALA A 241 -2.77 -33.10 -6.03
C ALA A 241 -3.53 -34.44 -6.01
N PRO A 242 -4.87 -34.41 -5.88
CA PRO A 242 -5.69 -35.60 -6.04
C PRO A 242 -5.55 -36.11 -7.49
N GLY A 243 -4.77 -37.18 -7.64
CA GLY A 243 -4.72 -37.98 -8.85
C GLY A 243 -6.02 -38.77 -8.99
N THR A 244 -6.63 -38.67 -10.16
CA THR A 244 -7.78 -39.44 -10.67
C THR A 244 -9.17 -38.99 -10.17
N SER A 245 -10.04 -38.83 -11.16
CA SER A 245 -11.45 -38.45 -11.09
C SER A 245 -12.21 -39.14 -9.96
N ASN A 246 -12.97 -38.35 -9.19
CA ASN A 246 -13.99 -38.72 -8.19
C ASN A 246 -13.61 -38.81 -6.70
N ALA A 247 -12.48 -38.25 -6.26
CA ALA A 247 -12.26 -38.00 -4.82
C ALA A 247 -12.60 -36.54 -4.43
N PRO A 248 -13.17 -36.26 -3.25
CA PRO A 248 -13.37 -34.88 -2.79
C PRO A 248 -12.03 -34.15 -2.73
N ALA A 249 -11.96 -32.97 -3.31
CA ALA A 249 -10.79 -32.10 -3.33
C ALA A 249 -10.54 -31.47 -1.95
N THR A 250 -10.17 -32.29 -0.96
CA THR A 250 -9.76 -31.81 0.36
C THR A 250 -8.24 -31.70 0.40
N THR A 251 -7.71 -30.49 0.41
CA THR A 251 -6.31 -30.25 0.78
C THR A 251 -6.19 -30.47 2.30
N PRO A 252 -5.50 -31.52 2.77
CA PRO A 252 -5.29 -31.69 4.21
C PRO A 252 -4.47 -30.52 4.77
N PRO A 253 -4.52 -30.26 6.09
CA PRO A 253 -3.61 -29.33 6.73
C PRO A 253 -2.15 -29.64 6.38
N LEU A 254 -1.35 -28.60 6.21
CA LEU A 254 0.08 -28.73 5.93
C LEU A 254 0.81 -29.25 7.17
N GLU A 255 1.87 -30.04 6.93
CA GLU A 255 2.74 -30.60 7.96
C GLU A 255 4.22 -30.49 7.56
N GLY A 256 5.11 -30.59 8.54
CA GLY A 256 6.56 -30.57 8.35
C GLY A 256 7.06 -29.31 7.62
N GLN A 257 8.03 -29.49 6.71
CA GLN A 257 8.67 -28.36 6.03
C GLN A 257 7.71 -27.52 5.19
N ALA A 258 6.63 -28.11 4.65
CA ALA A 258 5.62 -27.36 3.91
C ALA A 258 4.84 -26.41 4.83
N LEU A 259 4.53 -26.85 6.06
CA LEU A 259 3.93 -25.99 7.08
C LEU A 259 4.88 -24.86 7.48
N ASP A 260 6.17 -25.14 7.65
CA ASP A 260 7.16 -24.13 8.04
C ASP A 260 7.24 -22.99 7.00
N TYR A 261 7.32 -23.32 5.71
CA TYR A 261 7.31 -22.31 4.65
C TYR A 261 5.99 -21.53 4.60
N ALA A 262 4.84 -22.20 4.78
CA ALA A 262 3.55 -21.53 4.76
C ALA A 262 3.36 -20.60 5.98
N ALA A 263 3.81 -21.03 7.16
CA ALA A 263 3.81 -20.23 8.37
C ALA A 263 4.73 -19.01 8.24
N GLU A 264 5.92 -19.20 7.67
CA GLU A 264 6.85 -18.10 7.37
C GLU A 264 6.24 -17.12 6.35
N ALA A 265 5.62 -17.63 5.28
CA ALA A 265 4.94 -16.79 4.29
C ALA A 265 3.85 -15.93 4.93
N LEU A 266 3.02 -16.52 5.78
CA LEU A 266 1.96 -15.83 6.52
C LEU A 266 2.55 -14.72 7.42
N SER A 267 3.64 -15.01 8.15
CA SER A 267 4.33 -14.01 8.97
C SER A 267 4.92 -12.88 8.13
N VAL A 268 5.47 -13.15 6.93
CA VAL A 268 5.92 -12.11 6.00
C VAL A 268 4.75 -11.22 5.55
N ILE A 269 3.60 -11.81 5.23
CA ILE A 269 2.40 -11.05 4.81
C ILE A 269 1.93 -10.14 5.94
N GLU A 270 1.81 -10.67 7.15
CA GLU A 270 1.40 -9.92 8.34
C GLU A 270 2.38 -8.78 8.66
N ARG A 271 3.70 -9.02 8.50
CA ARG A 271 4.74 -7.98 8.60
C ARG A 271 4.58 -6.85 7.58
N GLY A 272 4.05 -7.14 6.40
CA GLY A 272 3.79 -6.16 5.35
C GLY A 272 2.47 -5.40 5.54
N ARG A 273 1.36 -6.11 5.80
CA ARG A 273 -0.01 -5.57 5.83
C ARG A 273 -0.33 -4.77 7.09
N ALA A 274 -0.03 -5.32 8.25
CA ALA A 274 -0.49 -4.79 9.53
C ALA A 274 0.27 -3.52 9.95
N ARG A 275 1.37 -3.21 9.27
CA ARG A 275 2.45 -2.40 9.82
C ARG A 275 2.10 -0.94 10.08
N SER A 276 1.58 -0.23 9.07
CA SER A 276 1.21 1.18 9.22
C SER A 276 0.08 1.37 10.24
N LEU A 277 -0.89 0.45 10.24
CA LEU A 277 -2.03 0.52 11.15
C LEU A 277 -1.65 0.14 12.59
N LEU A 278 -0.78 -0.85 12.78
CA LEU A 278 -0.22 -1.18 14.10
C LEU A 278 0.61 -0.03 14.67
N ASP A 279 1.40 0.63 13.82
CA ASP A 279 2.16 1.82 14.22
C ASP A 279 1.18 2.91 14.71
N MET A 280 0.14 3.24 13.94
CA MET A 280 -0.90 4.20 14.35
C MET A 280 -1.65 3.79 15.63
N LEU A 281 -2.02 2.51 15.77
CA LEU A 281 -2.73 2.02 16.95
C LEU A 281 -1.86 2.13 18.21
N SER A 282 -0.57 1.82 18.11
CA SER A 282 0.38 1.97 19.22
C SER A 282 0.61 3.43 19.61
N GLU A 283 0.55 4.36 18.66
CA GLU A 283 0.63 5.80 18.92
C GLU A 283 -0.60 6.32 19.68
N SER A 284 -1.79 5.80 19.38
CA SER A 284 -3.03 6.23 20.08
C SER A 284 -3.07 5.85 21.56
N GLY A 285 -2.29 4.84 21.97
CA GLY A 285 -2.22 4.36 23.36
C GLY A 285 -1.15 5.04 24.22
N ALA A 286 -0.22 5.79 23.62
CA ALA A 286 0.80 6.56 24.33
C ALA A 286 0.33 8.02 24.45
N GLU A 287 0.14 8.52 25.69
CA GLU A 287 -0.19 9.93 25.92
C GLU A 287 0.78 10.83 25.12
N ILE A 288 0.18 11.58 24.20
CA ILE A 288 0.85 12.34 23.16
C ILE A 288 1.56 13.51 23.83
N THR A 289 2.88 13.43 24.06
CA THR A 289 3.91 14.52 23.97
C THR A 289 5.10 14.50 24.96
N GLU A 290 5.21 13.60 25.93
CA GLU A 290 6.32 13.65 26.90
C GLU A 290 7.47 12.65 26.63
N GLY A 291 8.73 13.14 26.61
CA GLY A 291 9.88 12.27 26.93
C GLY A 291 11.19 12.42 26.13
N VAL A 292 11.27 13.15 25.01
CA VAL A 292 12.55 13.30 24.29
C VAL A 292 13.36 14.51 24.81
N PRO A 293 14.59 14.34 25.31
CA PRO A 293 15.41 15.46 25.78
C PRO A 293 15.69 16.50 24.69
N ALA A 294 15.43 17.79 24.98
CA ALA A 294 15.63 18.89 24.04
C ALA A 294 17.09 19.02 23.55
N ASP A 295 18.06 18.63 24.38
CA ASP A 295 19.48 18.67 24.01
C ASP A 295 19.84 17.66 22.91
N LEU A 296 19.24 16.47 22.92
CA LEU A 296 19.46 15.46 21.87
C LEU A 296 18.91 15.92 20.52
N LEU A 297 17.76 16.61 20.52
CA LEU A 297 17.20 17.20 19.29
C LEU A 297 18.10 18.31 18.74
N ARG A 298 18.69 19.14 19.60
CA ARG A 298 19.64 20.19 19.21
C ARG A 298 20.90 19.59 18.59
N GLN A 299 21.51 18.60 19.25
CA GLN A 299 22.70 17.90 18.74
C GLN A 299 22.42 17.24 17.37
N LYS A 300 21.23 16.64 17.20
CA LYS A 300 20.80 16.07 15.91
C LYS A 300 20.76 17.11 14.80
N GLN A 301 20.15 18.28 15.06
CA GLN A 301 20.06 19.37 14.09
C GLN A 301 21.44 19.95 13.73
N GLU A 302 22.30 20.16 14.73
CA GLU A 302 23.67 20.66 14.52
C GLU A 302 24.51 19.70 13.69
N ASN A 303 24.43 18.39 14.00
CA ASN A 303 25.10 17.35 13.24
C ASN A 303 24.63 17.34 11.77
N GLN A 304 23.32 17.34 11.51
CA GLN A 304 22.77 17.38 10.16
C GLN A 304 23.19 18.63 9.39
N LYS A 305 23.17 19.80 10.04
CA LYS A 305 23.64 21.06 9.44
C LYS A 305 25.10 20.95 9.03
N ARG A 306 25.96 20.39 9.89
CA ARG A 306 27.37 20.22 9.59
C ARG A 306 27.61 19.28 8.40
N GLN A 307 26.86 18.17 8.32
CA GLN A 307 26.91 17.28 7.15
C GLN A 307 26.53 18.01 5.85
N GLN A 308 25.51 18.86 5.87
CA GLN A 308 25.09 19.66 4.71
C GLN A 308 26.15 20.68 4.30
N GLU A 309 26.79 21.35 5.26
CA GLU A 309 27.90 22.28 5.00
C GLU A 309 29.08 21.59 4.31
N ILE A 310 29.50 20.42 4.82
CA ILE A 310 30.59 19.63 4.23
C ILE A 310 30.21 19.19 2.80
N ALA A 311 28.99 18.70 2.60
CA ALA A 311 28.51 18.31 1.27
C ALA A 311 28.53 19.48 0.27
N ALA A 312 28.12 20.68 0.69
CA ALA A 312 28.16 21.89 -0.13
C ALA A 312 29.60 22.32 -0.48
N LEU A 313 30.56 22.16 0.45
CA LEU A 313 31.98 22.43 0.21
C LEU A 313 32.58 21.46 -0.82
N MET A 314 32.32 20.15 -0.67
CA MET A 314 32.80 19.13 -1.59
C MET A 314 32.25 19.33 -3.01
N THR A 315 30.95 19.60 -3.13
CA THR A 315 30.26 19.79 -4.42
C THR A 315 30.40 21.18 -5.03
N GLY A 316 30.90 22.16 -4.28
CA GLY A 316 31.13 23.52 -4.79
C GLY A 316 29.87 24.37 -4.95
N VAL A 317 28.78 23.99 -4.30
CA VAL A 317 27.51 24.72 -4.29
C VAL A 317 27.56 25.95 -3.37
N ASN A 318 28.68 26.17 -2.67
CA ASN A 318 28.84 27.28 -1.75
C ASN A 318 28.94 28.64 -2.49
N LEU A 319 28.04 29.58 -2.16
CA LEU A 319 27.97 30.93 -2.74
C LEU A 319 28.91 31.95 -2.06
N GLY A 320 29.59 31.57 -0.97
CA GLY A 320 30.55 32.41 -0.24
C GLY A 320 31.99 32.10 -0.67
N GLY A 321 32.69 33.11 -1.19
CA GLY A 321 33.95 32.99 -1.95
C GLY A 321 35.22 32.49 -1.26
N GLU A 322 35.16 31.82 -0.11
CA GLU A 322 36.33 31.11 0.44
C GLU A 322 36.32 29.63 0.01
N GLY A 323 37.36 29.22 -0.73
CA GLY A 323 37.55 27.82 -1.13
C GLY A 323 37.79 26.87 0.05
N PRO A 324 37.70 25.55 -0.16
CA PRO A 324 37.88 24.56 0.90
C PRO A 324 39.27 24.67 1.53
N LYS A 325 39.32 24.78 2.87
CA LYS A 325 40.55 24.85 3.68
C LYS A 325 41.09 23.47 4.09
N LYS A 326 40.24 22.44 4.01
CA LYS A 326 40.53 21.04 4.33
C LYS A 326 40.62 20.21 3.04
N SER A 327 41.36 19.12 3.06
CA SER A 327 41.41 18.17 1.94
C SER A 327 40.08 17.42 1.77
N LEU A 328 39.88 16.76 0.63
CA LEU A 328 38.67 15.93 0.42
C LEU A 328 38.61 14.75 1.40
N GLU A 329 39.76 14.18 1.74
CA GLU A 329 39.89 13.02 2.64
C GLU A 329 39.55 13.43 4.07
N GLU A 330 40.02 14.60 4.51
CA GLU A 330 39.70 15.16 5.83
C GLU A 330 38.20 15.46 5.95
N LEU A 331 37.60 16.05 4.91
CA LEU A 331 36.16 16.31 4.88
C LEU A 331 35.33 15.01 4.85
N GLN A 332 35.81 14.00 4.12
CA GLN A 332 35.16 12.68 4.08
C GLN A 332 35.23 12.00 5.45
N ALA A 333 36.39 12.01 6.12
CA ALA A 333 36.54 11.45 7.46
C ALA A 333 35.67 12.18 8.49
N GLU A 334 35.56 13.51 8.40
CA GLU A 334 34.64 14.29 9.24
C GLU A 334 33.18 13.91 8.99
N LEU A 335 32.79 13.69 7.73
CA LEU A 335 31.44 13.27 7.36
C LEU A 335 31.12 11.84 7.86
N ASP A 336 32.09 10.92 7.79
CA ASP A 336 31.95 9.56 8.32
C ASP A 336 31.82 9.59 9.86
N GLN A 337 32.58 10.44 10.55
CA GLN A 337 32.43 10.63 12.01
C GLN A 337 31.07 11.22 12.38
N LEU A 338 30.62 12.25 11.65
CA LEU A 338 29.30 12.85 11.88
C LEU A 338 28.16 11.86 11.65
N GLN A 339 28.32 10.89 10.74
CA GLN A 339 27.35 9.80 10.57
C GLN A 339 27.31 8.88 11.79
N ASN A 340 28.47 8.48 12.33
CA ASN A 340 28.53 7.67 13.56
C ASN A 340 27.91 8.41 14.76
N ASP A 341 28.20 9.71 14.89
CA ASP A 341 27.63 10.57 15.94
C ASP A 341 26.12 10.70 15.77
N TYR A 342 25.63 10.84 14.54
CA TYR A 342 24.21 10.89 14.22
C TYR A 342 23.50 9.60 14.67
N ASP A 343 24.05 8.43 14.34
CA ASP A 343 23.50 7.13 14.72
C ASP A 343 23.49 6.96 16.26
N SER A 344 24.54 7.41 16.94
CA SER A 344 24.60 7.43 18.41
C SER A 344 23.51 8.33 19.01
N ILE A 345 23.33 9.54 18.49
CA ILE A 345 22.27 10.47 18.91
C ILE A 345 20.89 9.82 18.67
N GLU A 346 20.69 9.15 17.53
CA GLU A 346 19.42 8.46 17.25
C GLU A 346 19.15 7.33 18.26
N ASN A 347 20.16 6.54 18.62
CA ASN A 347 20.05 5.47 19.63
C ASN A 347 19.77 6.02 21.04
N GLN A 348 20.31 7.18 21.39
CA GLN A 348 20.02 7.84 22.67
C GLN A 348 18.59 8.39 22.71
N ILE A 349 18.12 9.04 21.64
CA ILE A 349 16.72 9.47 21.49
C ILE A 349 15.78 8.27 21.60
N ARG A 350 16.15 7.15 20.99
CA ARG A 350 15.42 5.88 21.05
C ARG A 350 15.25 5.38 22.48
N SER A 351 16.35 5.29 23.23
CA SER A 351 16.38 4.77 24.59
C SER A 351 15.63 5.67 25.59
N ALA A 352 15.54 6.96 25.30
CA ALA A 352 14.86 7.94 26.14
C ALA A 352 13.35 8.07 25.87
N SER A 353 12.80 7.48 24.80
CA SER A 353 11.42 7.73 24.37
C SER A 353 10.46 6.55 24.65
N PRO A 354 9.51 6.69 25.60
CA PRO A 354 8.44 5.70 25.81
C PRO A 354 7.58 5.42 24.56
N ARG A 355 7.38 6.44 23.69
CA ARG A 355 6.68 6.33 22.39
C ARG A 355 7.31 5.26 21.49
N TYR A 356 8.65 5.18 21.45
CA TYR A 356 9.36 4.26 20.58
C TYR A 356 9.30 2.81 21.08
N ALA A 357 9.35 2.61 22.41
CA ALA A 357 9.19 1.29 23.02
C ALA A 357 7.80 0.69 22.71
N ALA A 358 6.75 1.51 22.67
CA ALA A 358 5.40 1.07 22.29
C ALA A 358 5.27 0.73 20.79
N LEU A 359 5.90 1.50 19.90
CA LEU A 359 5.91 1.28 18.44
C LEU A 359 6.69 0.03 18.01
N THR A 360 7.73 -0.35 18.76
CA THR A 360 8.54 -1.56 18.51
C THR A 360 8.00 -2.80 19.21
N ALA A 361 7.06 -2.66 20.15
CA ALA A 361 6.48 -3.78 20.88
C ALA A 361 5.49 -4.60 20.03
N SER A 362 4.83 -4.00 19.03
CA SER A 362 3.86 -4.66 18.16
C SER A 362 4.56 -5.53 17.10
N LYS A 363 5.05 -6.71 17.52
CA LYS A 363 5.59 -7.70 16.57
C LYS A 363 4.46 -8.30 15.74
N PRO A 364 4.59 -8.35 14.41
CA PRO A 364 3.63 -9.06 13.56
C PRO A 364 3.52 -10.53 13.96
N LEU A 365 2.31 -11.07 13.95
CA LEU A 365 2.02 -12.37 14.54
C LEU A 365 2.66 -13.52 13.75
N THR A 366 3.08 -14.56 14.48
CA THR A 366 3.38 -15.88 13.91
C THR A 366 2.09 -16.70 13.73
N LEU A 367 2.18 -17.85 13.04
CA LEU A 367 1.05 -18.78 12.94
C LEU A 367 0.51 -19.19 14.31
N GLU A 368 1.40 -19.47 15.27
CA GLU A 368 1.01 -19.86 16.62
C GLU A 368 0.34 -18.70 17.38
N ASP A 369 0.84 -17.48 17.22
CA ASP A 369 0.19 -16.30 17.80
C ASP A 369 -1.21 -16.08 17.21
N ILE A 370 -1.40 -16.28 15.90
CA ILE A 370 -2.72 -16.22 15.26
C ILE A 370 -3.67 -17.26 15.88
N ARG A 371 -3.22 -18.51 16.02
CA ARG A 371 -4.03 -19.60 16.61
C ARG A 371 -4.42 -19.31 18.07
N GLN A 372 -3.53 -18.68 18.84
CA GLN A 372 -3.74 -18.43 20.27
C GLN A 372 -4.48 -17.12 20.57
N GLN A 373 -4.16 -16.04 19.86
CA GLN A 373 -4.61 -14.68 20.18
C GLN A 373 -5.80 -14.22 19.32
N VAL A 374 -5.95 -14.78 18.12
CA VAL A 374 -6.97 -14.35 17.14
C VAL A 374 -8.09 -15.37 17.01
N LEU A 375 -7.77 -16.67 16.96
CA LEU A 375 -8.73 -17.72 16.66
C LEU A 375 -9.34 -18.38 17.91
N ASP A 376 -10.62 -18.69 17.82
CA ASP A 376 -11.34 -19.62 18.70
C ASP A 376 -11.65 -20.93 17.95
N ASP A 377 -12.31 -21.89 18.60
CA ASP A 377 -12.59 -23.20 18.01
C ASP A 377 -13.60 -23.14 16.85
N ASP A 378 -14.38 -22.06 16.76
CA ASP A 378 -15.43 -21.86 15.77
C ASP A 378 -15.04 -20.84 14.68
N THR A 379 -13.82 -20.32 14.69
CA THR A 379 -13.36 -19.28 13.76
C THR A 379 -12.23 -19.79 12.86
N ALA A 380 -12.37 -19.55 11.56
CA ALA A 380 -11.34 -19.74 10.57
C ALA A 380 -10.91 -18.39 9.97
N LEU A 381 -9.60 -18.16 9.90
CA LEU A 381 -9.01 -17.03 9.19
C LEU A 381 -8.83 -17.42 7.71
N LEU A 382 -9.33 -16.59 6.81
CA LEU A 382 -9.08 -16.65 5.37
C LEU A 382 -8.29 -15.41 4.95
N GLU A 383 -7.00 -15.60 4.68
CA GLU A 383 -6.11 -14.53 4.28
C GLU A 383 -5.66 -14.69 2.84
N TYR A 384 -5.87 -13.62 2.06
CA TYR A 384 -5.57 -13.58 0.63
C TYR A 384 -4.32 -12.77 0.35
N THR A 385 -3.55 -13.19 -0.64
CA THR A 385 -2.53 -12.34 -1.28
C THR A 385 -2.62 -12.48 -2.79
N LEU A 386 -2.92 -11.37 -3.47
CA LEU A 386 -3.12 -11.35 -4.92
C LEU A 386 -1.81 -10.98 -5.62
N GLY A 387 -1.21 -11.91 -6.36
CA GLY A 387 -0.02 -11.66 -7.19
C GLY A 387 -0.36 -11.68 -8.67
N ASP A 388 0.51 -11.08 -9.50
CA ASP A 388 0.24 -10.88 -10.93
C ASP A 388 0.02 -12.21 -11.68
N GLU A 389 0.91 -13.19 -11.48
CA GLU A 389 0.80 -14.50 -12.13
C GLU A 389 -0.05 -15.49 -11.32
N ARG A 390 0.07 -15.46 -10.00
CA ARG A 390 -0.56 -16.39 -9.06
C ARG A 390 -0.96 -15.65 -7.80
N SER A 391 -2.05 -16.10 -7.19
CA SER A 391 -2.51 -15.61 -5.89
C SER A 391 -2.57 -16.78 -4.91
N TYR A 392 -2.68 -16.48 -3.62
CA TYR A 392 -2.71 -17.53 -2.59
C TYR A 392 -3.80 -17.25 -1.56
N LEU A 393 -4.38 -18.33 -1.06
CA LEU A 393 -5.31 -18.34 0.07
C LEU A 393 -4.69 -19.17 1.19
N PHE A 394 -4.46 -18.51 2.32
CA PHE A 394 -4.13 -19.14 3.59
C PHE A 394 -5.42 -19.30 4.38
N ALA A 395 -5.76 -20.54 4.75
CA ALA A 395 -6.86 -20.81 5.66
C ALA A 395 -6.32 -21.40 6.96
N VAL A 396 -6.52 -20.69 8.07
CA VAL A 396 -5.98 -21.04 9.38
C VAL A 396 -7.13 -21.30 10.35
N THR A 397 -7.05 -22.41 11.06
CA THR A 397 -7.87 -22.73 12.22
C THR A 397 -6.97 -23.06 13.39
N ARG A 398 -7.54 -23.26 14.59
CA ARG A 398 -6.79 -23.84 15.70
C ARG A 398 -6.26 -25.24 15.42
N ALA A 399 -6.83 -25.99 14.48
CA ALA A 399 -6.38 -27.34 14.15
C ALA A 399 -5.22 -27.37 13.14
N GLY A 400 -5.13 -26.38 12.24
CA GLY A 400 -4.06 -26.34 11.24
C GLY A 400 -4.20 -25.24 10.20
N LEU A 401 -3.26 -25.24 9.25
CA LEU A 401 -3.15 -24.30 8.15
C LEU A 401 -3.23 -25.07 6.81
N THR A 402 -4.08 -24.62 5.90
CA THR A 402 -4.06 -25.04 4.49
C THR A 402 -3.67 -23.87 3.61
N LEU A 403 -2.89 -24.14 2.57
CA LEU A 403 -2.50 -23.16 1.55
C LEU A 403 -3.00 -23.61 0.19
N SER A 404 -3.71 -22.73 -0.51
CA SER A 404 -4.26 -22.99 -1.84
C SER A 404 -3.73 -22.00 -2.85
N ARG A 405 -3.24 -22.51 -3.99
CA ARG A 405 -2.87 -21.69 -5.15
C ARG A 405 -4.15 -21.25 -5.87
N LEU A 406 -4.30 -19.94 -6.05
CA LEU A 406 -5.39 -19.32 -6.78
C LEU A 406 -4.88 -18.73 -8.12
N PRO A 407 -5.79 -18.38 -9.06
CA PRO A 407 -5.41 -17.70 -10.28
C PRO A 407 -4.72 -16.34 -10.05
N GLY A 408 -4.07 -15.82 -11.09
CA GLY A 408 -3.45 -14.49 -11.05
C GLY A 408 -4.46 -13.37 -10.77
N ARG A 409 -3.97 -12.28 -10.19
CA ARG A 409 -4.74 -11.12 -9.72
C ARG A 409 -5.77 -10.65 -10.74
N ALA A 410 -5.36 -10.50 -12.01
CA ALA A 410 -6.24 -9.98 -13.06
C ALA A 410 -7.54 -10.80 -13.22
N GLN A 411 -7.45 -12.13 -13.14
CA GLN A 411 -8.63 -13.01 -13.26
C GLN A 411 -9.54 -12.90 -12.03
N ILE A 412 -8.96 -12.86 -10.82
CA ILE A 412 -9.72 -12.71 -9.58
C ILE A 412 -10.40 -11.34 -9.52
N GLU A 413 -9.68 -10.27 -9.87
CA GLU A 413 -10.24 -8.92 -9.91
C GLU A 413 -11.36 -8.79 -10.93
N GLN A 414 -11.23 -9.43 -12.10
CA GLN A 414 -12.31 -9.49 -13.08
C GLN A 414 -13.57 -10.16 -12.50
N GLN A 415 -13.43 -11.31 -11.83
CA GLN A 415 -14.55 -12.02 -11.20
C GLN A 415 -15.17 -11.20 -10.05
N ALA A 416 -14.34 -10.61 -9.19
CA ALA A 416 -14.76 -9.76 -8.09
C ALA A 416 -15.53 -8.53 -8.59
N MET A 417 -15.02 -7.87 -9.64
CA MET A 417 -15.70 -6.74 -10.25
C MET A 417 -17.01 -7.17 -10.90
N ALA A 418 -17.03 -8.27 -11.67
CA ALA A 418 -18.24 -8.81 -12.27
C ALA A 418 -19.32 -9.11 -11.22
N PHE A 419 -18.95 -9.71 -10.08
CA PHE A 419 -19.86 -9.94 -8.97
C PHE A 419 -20.38 -8.63 -8.38
N ARG A 420 -19.50 -7.66 -8.14
CA ARG A 420 -19.88 -6.31 -7.71
C ARG A 420 -20.84 -5.64 -8.71
N GLN A 421 -20.77 -5.99 -10.00
CA GLN A 421 -21.73 -5.54 -11.03
C GLN A 421 -23.13 -6.10 -10.90
N GLN A 422 -23.28 -7.27 -10.32
CA GLN A 422 -24.59 -7.85 -10.04
C GLN A 422 -25.23 -7.23 -8.78
N ILE A 423 -24.41 -6.79 -7.82
CA ILE A 423 -24.89 -6.21 -6.55
C ILE A 423 -25.17 -4.71 -6.65
N ILE A 424 -24.37 -3.98 -7.43
CA ILE A 424 -24.53 -2.53 -7.64
C ILE A 424 -25.05 -2.31 -9.06
N PRO A 425 -26.36 -2.12 -9.26
CA PRO A 425 -26.96 -1.89 -10.57
C PRO A 425 -26.26 -0.76 -11.34
N ALA A 426 -26.19 -0.88 -12.67
CA ALA A 426 -25.65 0.15 -13.56
C ALA A 426 -26.35 1.51 -13.40
N THR A 427 -27.61 1.52 -12.99
CA THR A 427 -28.39 2.74 -12.68
C THR A 427 -27.81 3.54 -11.52
N LEU A 428 -27.13 2.89 -10.56
CA LEU A 428 -26.43 3.51 -9.43
C LEU A 428 -24.96 3.86 -9.73
N ARG A 429 -24.46 3.51 -10.92
CA ARG A 429 -23.05 3.70 -11.34
C ARG A 429 -22.82 4.87 -12.28
N ARG A 430 -23.84 5.68 -12.53
CA ARG A 430 -23.77 6.81 -13.46
C ARG A 430 -22.70 7.81 -13.00
N SER A 431 -21.88 8.25 -13.96
CA SER A 431 -20.83 9.26 -13.79
C SER A 431 -21.44 10.55 -13.21
N LEU A 432 -20.64 11.34 -12.47
CA LEU A 432 -21.00 12.70 -12.05
C LEU A 432 -21.58 13.55 -13.19
N THR A 433 -21.18 13.28 -14.44
CA THR A 433 -21.67 13.94 -15.65
C THR A 433 -23.10 13.53 -16.03
N ASP A 434 -23.48 12.26 -15.85
CA ASP A 434 -24.83 11.74 -16.18
C ASP A 434 -25.88 12.12 -15.13
N LEU A 435 -25.44 12.51 -13.93
CA LEU A 435 -26.31 13.09 -12.89
C LEU A 435 -26.88 14.46 -13.30
N VAL A 436 -26.28 15.13 -14.28
CA VAL A 436 -26.71 16.45 -14.77
C VAL A 436 -27.80 16.35 -15.85
N SER A 437 -27.93 15.19 -16.51
CA SER A 437 -28.82 15.02 -17.68
C SER A 437 -30.03 14.11 -17.46
N ALA A 438 -30.12 13.43 -16.30
CA ALA A 438 -31.18 12.45 -16.03
C ALA A 438 -32.36 13.07 -15.28
N SER A 439 -33.26 13.76 -16.01
CA SER A 439 -34.50 14.35 -15.49
C SER A 439 -35.76 13.50 -15.75
N ALA A 440 -35.66 12.19 -16.04
CA ALA A 440 -36.81 11.44 -16.57
C ALA A 440 -37.07 10.01 -16.03
N GLU A 441 -36.47 9.55 -14.93
CA GLU A 441 -36.88 8.25 -14.33
C GLU A 441 -37.03 8.33 -12.80
N PRO A 442 -38.21 8.01 -12.24
CA PRO A 442 -38.49 8.11 -10.80
C PRO A 442 -37.91 6.95 -9.98
N GLN A 443 -37.35 5.91 -10.60
CA GLN A 443 -36.80 4.75 -9.89
C GLN A 443 -35.34 4.98 -9.48
N ARG A 444 -35.13 5.88 -8.52
CA ARG A 444 -33.80 6.15 -7.93
C ARG A 444 -33.79 5.78 -6.44
N GLY A 445 -33.57 4.50 -6.16
CA GLY A 445 -33.39 3.96 -4.82
C GLY A 445 -33.03 2.48 -4.85
N LEU A 446 -32.44 1.96 -3.76
CA LEU A 446 -32.38 0.51 -3.52
C LEU A 446 -33.81 0.05 -3.16
N THR A 447 -34.73 0.06 -4.14
CA THR A 447 -36.10 -0.37 -3.90
C THR A 447 -36.07 -1.89 -3.74
N LEU A 448 -36.22 -2.37 -2.51
CA LEU A 448 -36.85 -3.67 -2.29
C LEU A 448 -38.26 -3.51 -2.85
N SER A 449 -38.48 -3.96 -4.09
CA SER A 449 -39.82 -4.01 -4.68
C SER A 449 -40.68 -4.92 -3.81
N GLY A 450 -41.34 -4.34 -2.81
CA GLY A 450 -42.27 -4.98 -1.87
C GLY A 450 -43.59 -5.37 -2.53
N GLY A 451 -43.56 -5.77 -3.80
CA GLY A 451 -44.74 -6.12 -4.58
C GLY A 451 -44.43 -7.21 -5.58
N GLY A 452 -44.49 -8.47 -5.12
CA GLY A 452 -45.03 -9.64 -5.85
C GLY A 452 -44.60 -9.96 -7.29
N THR A 453 -43.66 -9.27 -7.92
CA THR A 453 -43.14 -9.67 -9.23
C THR A 453 -41.98 -10.61 -8.99
N ALA A 454 -42.15 -11.88 -9.40
CA ALA A 454 -41.06 -12.87 -9.41
C ALA A 454 -39.82 -12.22 -10.05
N ALA A 455 -38.66 -12.35 -9.38
CA ALA A 455 -37.41 -11.86 -9.93
C ALA A 455 -37.19 -12.46 -11.32
N ASP A 456 -36.71 -11.66 -12.26
CA ASP A 456 -36.40 -12.13 -13.62
C ASP A 456 -35.46 -13.36 -13.51
N PRO A 457 -35.89 -14.57 -13.94
CA PRO A 457 -35.07 -15.77 -13.84
C PRO A 457 -33.71 -15.63 -14.52
N ALA A 458 -33.60 -14.80 -15.55
CA ALA A 458 -32.33 -14.51 -16.21
C ALA A 458 -31.39 -13.72 -15.29
N ALA A 459 -31.92 -12.73 -14.56
CA ALA A 459 -31.15 -11.94 -13.59
C ALA A 459 -30.69 -12.79 -12.39
N VAL A 460 -31.56 -13.66 -11.87
CA VAL A 460 -31.20 -14.58 -10.78
C VAL A 460 -30.09 -15.55 -11.23
N SER A 461 -30.23 -16.13 -12.43
CA SER A 461 -29.22 -17.04 -13.00
C SER A 461 -27.89 -16.33 -13.26
N ALA A 462 -27.91 -15.11 -13.79
CA ALA A 462 -26.71 -14.30 -14.01
C ALA A 462 -25.98 -13.97 -12.70
N TYR A 463 -26.72 -13.51 -11.68
CA TYR A 463 -26.18 -13.28 -10.34
C TYR A 463 -25.55 -14.55 -9.78
N ALA A 464 -26.31 -15.65 -9.75
CA ALA A 464 -25.89 -16.90 -9.14
C ALA A 464 -24.69 -17.52 -9.86
N GLY A 465 -24.63 -17.42 -11.19
CA GLY A 465 -23.48 -17.87 -11.98
C GLY A 465 -22.20 -17.12 -11.63
N VAL A 466 -22.24 -15.78 -11.57
CA VAL A 466 -21.07 -14.97 -11.22
C VAL A 466 -20.68 -15.14 -9.75
N ALA A 467 -21.66 -15.18 -8.84
CA ALA A 467 -21.44 -15.39 -7.42
C ALA A 467 -20.83 -16.77 -7.12
N ASN A 468 -21.32 -17.81 -7.79
CA ASN A 468 -20.76 -19.16 -7.65
C ASN A 468 -19.38 -19.29 -8.28
N ALA A 469 -19.15 -18.66 -9.44
CA ALA A 469 -17.82 -18.64 -10.06
C ALA A 469 -16.77 -18.02 -9.13
N LEU A 470 -17.09 -16.89 -8.48
CA LEU A 470 -16.19 -16.28 -7.50
C LEU A 470 -16.04 -17.16 -6.26
N TYR A 471 -17.13 -17.74 -5.72
CA TYR A 471 -17.06 -18.69 -4.60
C TYR A 471 -16.09 -19.85 -4.87
N LYS A 472 -16.18 -20.47 -6.04
CA LYS A 472 -15.29 -21.58 -6.45
C LYS A 472 -13.83 -21.17 -6.51
N THR A 473 -13.56 -19.93 -6.93
CA THR A 473 -12.20 -19.42 -7.00
C THR A 473 -11.65 -19.08 -5.61
N VAL A 474 -12.42 -18.40 -4.75
CA VAL A 474 -11.87 -17.78 -3.53
C VAL A 474 -12.26 -18.45 -2.21
N ILE A 475 -13.27 -19.32 -2.16
CA ILE A 475 -13.74 -19.95 -0.92
C ILE A 475 -13.66 -21.48 -0.97
N GLU A 476 -14.14 -22.09 -2.05
CA GLU A 476 -14.18 -23.55 -2.20
C GLU A 476 -12.82 -24.25 -1.92
N PRO A 477 -11.65 -23.72 -2.33
CA PRO A 477 -10.36 -24.39 -2.10
C PRO A 477 -9.98 -24.60 -0.63
N ALA A 478 -10.67 -23.94 0.31
CA ALA A 478 -10.43 -24.08 1.74
C ALA A 478 -11.70 -24.46 2.52
N ALA A 479 -12.86 -24.59 1.87
CA ALA A 479 -14.15 -24.95 2.47
C ALA A 479 -14.13 -26.18 3.40
N PRO A 480 -13.32 -27.23 3.14
CA PRO A 480 -13.21 -28.38 4.04
C PRO A 480 -12.72 -28.04 5.46
N LEU A 481 -11.97 -26.94 5.63
CA LEU A 481 -11.35 -26.57 6.91
C LEU A 481 -12.30 -25.80 7.85
N PHE A 482 -13.37 -25.20 7.33
CA PHE A 482 -14.20 -24.23 8.06
C PHE A 482 -15.71 -24.43 7.90
N LYS A 483 -16.13 -25.67 7.69
CA LYS A 483 -17.55 -25.99 7.52
C LYS A 483 -18.34 -25.52 8.75
N ASN A 484 -19.29 -24.61 8.53
CA ASN A 484 -20.11 -23.97 9.56
C ASN A 484 -19.35 -23.11 10.59
N SER A 485 -18.14 -22.65 10.26
CA SER A 485 -17.34 -21.77 11.11
C SER A 485 -17.58 -20.29 10.77
N ARG A 486 -17.26 -19.41 11.71
CA ARG A 486 -17.11 -17.98 11.46
C ARG A 486 -15.87 -17.73 10.62
N LEU A 487 -16.00 -17.01 9.52
CA LEU A 487 -14.92 -16.69 8.60
C LEU A 487 -14.42 -15.28 8.89
N LEU A 488 -13.20 -15.18 9.42
CA LEU A 488 -12.46 -13.93 9.51
C LEU A 488 -11.70 -13.72 8.20
N VAL A 489 -12.16 -12.79 7.37
CA VAL A 489 -11.64 -12.55 6.03
C VAL A 489 -10.65 -11.39 6.04
N VAL A 490 -9.41 -11.67 5.66
CA VAL A 490 -8.36 -10.67 5.36
C VAL A 490 -8.21 -10.60 3.85
N ALA A 491 -8.95 -9.69 3.24
CA ALA A 491 -9.05 -9.54 1.78
C ALA A 491 -7.87 -8.74 1.19
N ASP A 492 -7.69 -8.88 -0.12
CA ASP A 492 -6.67 -8.15 -0.88
C ASP A 492 -7.21 -7.64 -2.22
N GLY A 493 -6.69 -6.51 -2.69
CA GLY A 493 -7.11 -5.87 -3.94
C GLY A 493 -8.63 -5.72 -4.07
N ALA A 494 -9.18 -6.16 -5.20
CA ALA A 494 -10.61 -6.09 -5.48
C ALA A 494 -11.49 -6.92 -4.53
N LEU A 495 -10.94 -7.90 -3.80
CA LEU A 495 -11.72 -8.71 -2.85
C LEU A 495 -12.22 -7.88 -1.67
N ASN A 496 -11.60 -6.74 -1.37
CA ASN A 496 -12.09 -5.79 -0.36
C ASN A 496 -13.49 -5.24 -0.67
N TYR A 497 -13.93 -5.30 -1.94
CA TYR A 497 -15.26 -4.86 -2.36
C TYR A 497 -16.28 -5.99 -2.43
N VAL A 498 -15.90 -7.22 -2.09
CA VAL A 498 -16.75 -8.41 -2.21
C VAL A 498 -17.46 -8.66 -0.87
N PRO A 499 -18.79 -8.59 -0.81
CA PRO A 499 -19.53 -9.09 0.34
C PRO A 499 -19.57 -10.62 0.30
N PHE A 500 -18.60 -11.28 0.95
CA PHE A 500 -18.44 -12.74 0.93
C PHE A 500 -19.71 -13.49 1.35
N GLN A 501 -20.50 -12.94 2.28
CA GLN A 501 -21.78 -13.49 2.70
C GLN A 501 -22.79 -13.69 1.55
N ALA A 502 -22.69 -12.87 0.50
CA ALA A 502 -23.58 -12.91 -0.65
C ALA A 502 -23.12 -13.88 -1.76
N LEU A 503 -21.95 -14.51 -1.61
CA LEU A 503 -21.48 -15.54 -2.53
C LEU A 503 -22.40 -16.77 -2.48
N VAL A 504 -22.51 -17.47 -3.61
CA VAL A 504 -23.40 -18.63 -3.75
C VAL A 504 -22.57 -19.91 -3.73
N ALA A 505 -22.74 -20.72 -2.69
CA ALA A 505 -21.88 -21.85 -2.37
C ALA A 505 -22.08 -23.08 -3.29
N ALA A 506 -23.24 -23.19 -3.93
CA ALA A 506 -23.56 -24.29 -4.84
C ALA A 506 -24.31 -23.77 -6.07
N ALA A 507 -24.22 -24.47 -7.20
CA ALA A 507 -24.95 -24.09 -8.40
C ALA A 507 -26.45 -23.95 -8.09
N PRO A 508 -27.12 -22.88 -8.56
CA PRO A 508 -28.52 -22.63 -8.28
C PRO A 508 -29.40 -23.74 -8.89
N PRO A 509 -30.43 -24.24 -8.18
CA PRO A 509 -31.47 -25.07 -8.78
C PRO A 509 -32.14 -24.35 -9.97
N ALA A 510 -32.65 -25.11 -10.95
CA ALA A 510 -33.42 -24.53 -12.04
C ALA A 510 -34.68 -23.82 -11.49
N GLY A 511 -34.90 -22.57 -11.87
CA GLY A 511 -36.01 -21.75 -11.36
C GLY A 511 -35.81 -21.22 -9.93
N ALA A 512 -34.58 -21.21 -9.41
CA ALA A 512 -34.27 -20.57 -8.14
C ALA A 512 -34.62 -19.07 -8.16
N ASP A 513 -35.03 -18.57 -7.00
CA ASP A 513 -35.25 -17.16 -6.72
C ASP A 513 -34.11 -16.66 -5.82
N PHE A 514 -33.89 -15.35 -5.76
CA PHE A 514 -32.90 -14.76 -4.87
C PHE A 514 -33.06 -15.22 -3.42
N SER A 515 -34.28 -15.47 -2.93
CA SER A 515 -34.52 -15.96 -1.56
C SER A 515 -34.03 -17.39 -1.32
N THR A 516 -34.03 -18.24 -2.37
CA THR A 516 -33.73 -19.67 -2.25
C THR A 516 -32.27 -20.02 -2.54
N LEU A 517 -31.49 -19.10 -3.10
CA LEU A 517 -30.07 -19.32 -3.40
C LEU A 517 -29.27 -19.79 -2.15
N PRO A 518 -28.32 -20.73 -2.32
CA PRO A 518 -27.48 -21.23 -1.24
C PRO A 518 -26.34 -20.24 -0.92
N TYR A 519 -26.68 -19.10 -0.33
CA TYR A 519 -25.70 -18.10 0.08
C TYR A 519 -24.74 -18.62 1.15
N LEU A 520 -23.50 -18.16 1.12
CA LEU A 520 -22.51 -18.44 2.16
C LEU A 520 -22.99 -18.03 3.56
N LEU A 521 -23.77 -16.94 3.66
CA LEU A 521 -24.35 -16.50 4.94
C LEU A 521 -25.22 -17.58 5.61
N LYS A 522 -25.81 -18.51 4.85
CA LYS A 522 -26.68 -19.55 5.41
C LYS A 522 -25.90 -20.59 6.21
N THR A 523 -24.60 -20.69 5.99
CA THR A 523 -23.73 -21.66 6.66
C THR A 523 -22.64 -21.00 7.50
N ASN A 524 -22.21 -19.78 7.15
CA ASN A 524 -21.04 -19.15 7.75
C ASN A 524 -21.29 -17.68 8.08
N ASP A 525 -20.94 -17.28 9.30
CA ASP A 525 -20.80 -15.87 9.68
C ASP A 525 -19.54 -15.29 9.03
N THR A 526 -19.61 -14.12 8.39
CA THR A 526 -18.43 -13.46 7.81
C THR A 526 -18.06 -12.19 8.57
N LEU A 527 -16.78 -12.05 8.91
CA LEU A 527 -16.17 -10.86 9.50
C LEU A 527 -15.01 -10.41 8.60
N PHE A 528 -14.76 -9.11 8.56
CA PHE A 528 -13.66 -8.54 7.80
C PHE A 528 -12.63 -7.94 8.74
N ALA A 529 -11.36 -8.19 8.46
CA ALA A 529 -10.24 -7.58 9.17
C ALA A 529 -9.16 -7.12 8.20
N PRO A 530 -8.40 -6.05 8.54
CA PRO A 530 -7.29 -5.60 7.72
C PRO A 530 -6.06 -6.54 7.80
N SER A 531 -5.90 -7.26 8.91
CA SER A 531 -4.87 -8.28 9.16
C SER A 531 -5.17 -9.01 10.46
N ALA A 532 -4.57 -10.19 10.68
CA ALA A 532 -4.71 -10.90 11.95
C ALA A 532 -4.03 -10.15 13.11
N SER A 533 -2.88 -9.53 12.86
CA SER A 533 -2.10 -8.80 13.86
C SER A 533 -2.85 -7.58 14.41
N VAL A 534 -3.59 -6.87 13.55
CA VAL A 534 -4.44 -5.74 14.01
C VAL A 534 -5.57 -6.23 14.92
N VAL A 535 -6.17 -7.39 14.64
CA VAL A 535 -7.21 -7.96 15.50
C VAL A 535 -6.66 -8.28 16.89
N ALA A 536 -5.47 -8.91 16.96
CA ALA A 536 -4.81 -9.18 18.24
C ALA A 536 -4.48 -7.89 18.99
N ALA A 537 -3.91 -6.89 18.32
CA ALA A 537 -3.58 -5.60 18.94
C ALA A 537 -4.81 -4.90 19.54
N ILE A 538 -5.93 -4.85 18.80
CA ILE A 538 -7.19 -4.28 19.30
C ILE A 538 -7.71 -5.04 20.52
N ARG A 539 -7.62 -6.38 20.51
CA ARG A 539 -8.04 -7.22 21.64
C ARG A 539 -7.16 -6.98 22.88
N GLN A 540 -5.84 -6.89 22.69
CA GLN A 540 -4.90 -6.62 23.76
C GLN A 540 -5.12 -5.24 24.39
N GLN A 541 -5.36 -4.22 23.58
CA GLN A 541 -5.68 -2.86 24.06
C GLN A 541 -6.98 -2.83 24.87
N ARG A 542 -8.00 -3.59 24.46
CA ARG A 542 -9.25 -3.72 25.24
C ARG A 542 -9.02 -4.42 26.58
N ALA A 543 -8.16 -5.43 26.62
CA ALA A 543 -7.82 -6.14 27.85
C ALA A 543 -7.02 -5.25 28.84
N SER A 544 -6.09 -4.44 28.34
CA SER A 544 -5.26 -3.55 29.17
C SER A 544 -6.02 -2.31 29.67
N SER A 545 -7.06 -1.88 28.95
CA SER A 545 -7.92 -0.74 29.33
C SER A 545 -8.89 -1.04 30.49
N GLY A 546 -8.72 -2.18 31.18
CA GLY A 546 -9.37 -2.45 32.46
C GLY A 546 -10.89 -2.44 32.44
N GLY A 547 -11.54 -3.19 31.54
CA GLY A 547 -12.92 -3.69 31.67
C GLY A 547 -14.09 -2.72 31.89
N SER A 548 -13.86 -1.41 32.05
CA SER A 548 -14.86 -0.48 32.60
C SER A 548 -15.93 -0.04 31.59
N ASN A 549 -15.77 -0.40 30.31
CA ASN A 549 -16.78 -0.18 29.26
C ASN A 549 -17.24 -1.48 28.57
N ALA A 550 -17.02 -2.65 29.19
CA ALA A 550 -17.50 -3.93 28.67
C ALA A 550 -19.03 -4.07 28.83
N GLY A 551 -19.78 -3.31 28.02
CA GLY A 551 -21.23 -3.37 28.04
C GLY A 551 -21.94 -2.20 27.36
N GLY A 552 -21.23 -1.12 26.99
CA GLY A 552 -21.81 -0.01 26.24
C GLY A 552 -21.81 -0.28 24.73
N MET A 553 -22.95 -0.10 24.08
CA MET A 553 -23.09 -0.16 22.63
C MET A 553 -23.65 1.18 22.14
N LEU A 554 -22.87 1.91 21.34
CA LEU A 554 -23.34 3.12 20.65
C LEU A 554 -23.95 2.72 19.30
N ILE A 555 -25.24 2.99 19.10
CA ILE A 555 -25.92 2.79 17.82
C ILE A 555 -26.20 4.16 17.22
N VAL A 556 -25.61 4.45 16.06
CA VAL A 556 -25.89 5.66 15.29
C VAL A 556 -26.69 5.27 14.05
N ALA A 557 -27.89 5.83 13.90
CA ALA A 557 -28.73 5.50 12.76
C ALA A 557 -29.65 6.65 12.34
N ASP A 558 -30.14 6.54 11.10
CA ASP A 558 -31.11 7.47 10.52
C ASP A 558 -30.71 8.95 10.68
N PRO A 559 -29.49 9.36 10.26
CA PRO A 559 -29.00 10.72 10.43
C PRO A 559 -29.93 11.76 9.81
N VAL A 560 -29.91 12.97 10.38
CA VAL A 560 -30.62 14.14 9.84
C VAL A 560 -29.58 15.00 9.14
N PHE A 561 -29.76 15.23 7.84
CA PHE A 561 -28.76 15.88 7.00
C PHE A 561 -29.08 17.34 6.67
N ASN A 562 -30.29 17.84 6.97
CA ASN A 562 -30.68 19.21 6.70
C ASN A 562 -31.72 19.75 7.72
N ALA A 563 -31.76 21.06 7.90
CA ALA A 563 -32.68 21.75 8.81
C ALA A 563 -34.16 21.74 8.35
N SER A 564 -34.42 21.31 7.11
CA SER A 564 -35.77 21.15 6.53
C SER A 564 -36.34 19.74 6.73
N ASP A 565 -35.58 18.83 7.35
CA ASP A 565 -36.05 17.52 7.78
C ASP A 565 -37.11 17.70 8.88
N ALA A 566 -38.25 17.04 8.71
CA ALA A 566 -39.36 17.11 9.66
C ALA A 566 -38.94 16.71 11.09
N ARG A 567 -37.90 15.86 11.22
CA ARG A 567 -37.34 15.40 12.49
C ARG A 567 -36.48 16.45 13.19
N ALA A 568 -35.92 17.42 12.47
CA ALA A 568 -35.15 18.52 13.05
C ALA A 568 -36.02 19.56 13.76
N ARG A 569 -37.31 19.65 13.38
CA ARG A 569 -38.22 20.73 13.82
C ARG A 569 -39.04 20.41 15.06
N GLY A 570 -38.73 19.32 15.78
CA GLY A 570 -39.35 18.99 17.07
C GLY A 570 -40.88 18.87 17.06
N ALA A 571 -41.51 18.62 15.90
CA ALA A 571 -42.96 18.61 15.79
C ALA A 571 -43.56 17.38 16.49
N LYS A 572 -44.27 17.62 17.61
CA LYS A 572 -45.01 16.62 18.42
C LYS A 572 -46.23 16.00 17.72
N THR A 573 -46.34 16.09 16.41
CA THR A 573 -47.49 15.52 15.68
C THR A 573 -47.10 15.22 14.24
N VAL A 574 -46.74 13.96 13.97
CA VAL A 574 -47.00 13.35 12.66
C VAL A 574 -47.44 11.90 12.90
N ALA A 575 -48.72 11.74 13.20
CA ALA A 575 -49.42 10.51 12.88
C ALA A 575 -49.53 10.43 11.35
N GLN A 576 -49.18 9.27 10.78
CA GLN A 576 -49.48 8.85 9.41
C GLN A 576 -49.21 9.90 8.31
N GLN A 577 -47.96 10.00 7.88
CA GLN A 577 -47.70 10.15 6.46
C GLN A 577 -47.06 8.85 5.97
N THR A 578 -47.80 8.20 5.06
CA THR A 578 -47.48 6.99 4.33
C THR A 578 -46.04 6.96 3.80
N ASP A 579 -45.47 5.76 3.81
CA ASP A 579 -44.18 5.34 3.23
C ASP A 579 -44.09 5.61 1.72
N GLY A 580 -44.12 6.88 1.33
CA GLY A 580 -43.84 7.37 -0.01
C GLY A 580 -42.46 8.02 -0.03
N GLU A 581 -41.63 7.64 -1.01
CA GLU A 581 -40.28 8.12 -1.28
C GLU A 581 -40.07 9.61 -1.00
N ALA A 582 -39.64 9.94 0.22
CA ALA A 582 -39.11 11.26 0.51
C ALA A 582 -37.66 11.32 0.01
N ALA A 583 -37.51 11.47 -1.30
CA ALA A 583 -36.30 12.02 -1.92
C ALA A 583 -36.17 13.49 -1.49
N ARG A 584 -35.76 13.72 -0.24
CA ARG A 584 -35.36 15.05 0.24
C ARG A 584 -33.85 15.09 0.30
N GLY A 585 -33.28 15.44 -0.83
CA GLY A 585 -31.85 15.43 -1.04
C GLY A 585 -31.10 16.49 -0.27
N LEU A 586 -29.92 16.08 0.20
CA LEU A 586 -28.78 16.97 0.26
C LEU A 586 -28.50 17.46 -1.18
N SER A 587 -28.83 18.70 -1.52
CA SER A 587 -28.05 19.41 -2.53
C SER A 587 -26.90 20.11 -1.82
N PHE A 588 -25.75 20.23 -2.47
CA PHE A 588 -24.63 21.02 -1.95
C PHE A 588 -25.00 22.49 -1.66
N ASP A 589 -26.17 22.97 -2.08
CA ASP A 589 -26.70 24.28 -1.70
C ASP A 589 -27.08 24.37 -0.22
N SER A 590 -27.48 23.27 0.41
CA SER A 590 -27.81 23.26 1.86
C SER A 590 -26.57 23.46 2.74
N ALA A 591 -25.44 22.84 2.37
CA ALA A 591 -24.15 23.06 3.04
C ALA A 591 -23.59 24.48 2.77
N LEU A 592 -23.91 25.08 1.62
CA LEU A 592 -23.52 26.46 1.30
C LEU A 592 -24.45 27.48 2.01
N ALA A 593 -25.73 27.15 2.18
CA ALA A 593 -26.69 27.95 2.94
C ALA A 593 -26.35 27.99 4.44
N ASP A 594 -25.97 26.86 5.04
CA ASP A 594 -25.56 26.79 6.45
C ASP A 594 -24.24 27.55 6.74
N VAL A 595 -23.38 27.75 5.72
CA VAL A 595 -22.16 28.56 5.82
C VAL A 595 -22.41 30.04 5.50
N SER A 596 -23.49 30.37 4.79
CA SER A 596 -23.82 31.74 4.35
C SER A 596 -24.91 32.43 5.19
N ASP A 597 -25.27 31.87 6.35
CA ASP A 597 -26.15 32.53 7.32
C ASP A 597 -25.53 33.80 7.96
N SER A 598 -24.30 34.16 7.59
CA SER A 598 -23.78 35.51 7.73
C SER A 598 -23.89 36.28 6.40
N GLU A 599 -24.89 37.17 6.34
CA GLU A 599 -25.16 38.18 5.30
C GLU A 599 -25.95 37.72 4.06
N LYS A 600 -27.25 38.04 4.06
CA LYS A 600 -28.04 38.19 2.83
C LYS A 600 -27.83 39.60 2.24
N PRO A 601 -27.31 39.74 1.01
CA PRO A 601 -27.59 40.92 0.20
C PRO A 601 -28.86 40.68 -0.61
N ASN A 602 -29.76 41.66 -0.60
CA ASN A 602 -31.01 41.66 -1.35
C ASN A 602 -30.79 41.49 -2.86
N GLY A 603 -31.53 40.57 -3.49
CA GLY A 603 -31.99 40.75 -4.88
C GLY A 603 -31.29 40.00 -6.01
N ALA A 604 -30.60 38.88 -5.79
CA ALA A 604 -30.16 38.01 -6.89
C ALA A 604 -31.16 36.86 -7.13
N PRO A 605 -31.58 36.57 -8.38
CA PRO A 605 -32.42 35.40 -8.67
C PRO A 605 -31.66 34.12 -8.32
N ALA A 606 -32.35 33.20 -7.64
CA ALA A 606 -31.82 31.91 -7.27
C ALA A 606 -31.26 31.19 -8.51
N ALA A 607 -30.00 30.76 -8.45
CA ALA A 607 -29.37 29.99 -9.51
C ALA A 607 -30.08 28.63 -9.66
N THR A 608 -31.10 28.57 -10.51
CA THR A 608 -31.72 27.33 -10.99
C THR A 608 -30.75 26.66 -11.95
N GLY A 609 -29.92 25.74 -11.46
CA GLY A 609 -29.04 24.99 -12.37
C GLY A 609 -27.93 24.17 -11.72
N ALA A 610 -28.23 23.34 -10.72
CA ALA A 610 -27.35 22.21 -10.33
C ALA A 610 -28.04 21.31 -9.27
N GLN A 611 -28.91 20.38 -9.67
CA GLN A 611 -29.30 19.28 -8.76
C GLN A 611 -28.13 18.29 -8.61
N ARG A 612 -27.14 18.68 -7.80
CA ARG A 612 -26.00 17.86 -7.42
C ARG A 612 -26.39 16.89 -6.30
N GLY A 613 -26.25 15.59 -6.57
CA GLY A 613 -26.04 14.49 -5.61
C GLY A 613 -26.94 14.42 -4.37
N VAL A 614 -28.17 13.95 -4.52
CA VAL A 614 -29.10 13.64 -3.41
C VAL A 614 -28.64 12.37 -2.68
N LEU A 615 -28.16 12.47 -1.43
CA LEU A 615 -28.07 11.32 -0.54
C LEU A 615 -29.49 10.92 -0.09
N VAL A 616 -29.94 9.75 -0.55
CA VAL A 616 -31.26 9.21 -0.22
C VAL A 616 -31.18 8.56 1.16
N ARG A 617 -32.17 8.87 2.02
CA ARG A 617 -32.34 8.22 3.32
C ARG A 617 -32.52 6.71 3.12
N LEU A 618 -31.74 5.91 3.85
CA LEU A 618 -31.99 4.47 3.94
C LEU A 618 -33.18 4.22 4.86
N ALA A 619 -34.34 3.94 4.26
CA ALA A 619 -35.56 3.59 4.98
C ALA A 619 -35.33 2.34 5.85
N GLY A 620 -35.94 2.30 7.04
CA GLY A 620 -35.85 1.16 7.96
C GLY A 620 -34.66 1.18 8.93
N THR A 621 -33.59 1.96 8.67
CA THR A 621 -32.39 2.02 9.54
C THR A 621 -32.70 2.45 10.99
N ARG A 622 -33.70 3.30 11.19
CA ARG A 622 -34.21 3.65 12.54
C ARG A 622 -34.82 2.46 13.25
N THR A 623 -35.70 1.74 12.56
CA THR A 623 -36.38 0.56 13.11
C THR A 623 -35.36 -0.52 13.43
N GLU A 624 -34.42 -0.77 12.52
CA GLU A 624 -33.30 -1.69 12.70
C GLU A 624 -32.47 -1.33 13.94
N ALA A 625 -32.03 -0.07 14.06
CA ALA A 625 -31.28 0.40 15.23
C ALA A 625 -32.03 0.20 16.54
N GLN A 626 -33.35 0.48 16.55
CA GLN A 626 -34.18 0.25 17.73
C GLN A 626 -34.32 -1.23 18.07
N GLN A 627 -34.42 -2.11 17.07
CA GLN A 627 -34.47 -3.55 17.32
C GLN A 627 -33.13 -4.07 17.85
N ILE A 628 -32.01 -3.63 17.27
CA ILE A 628 -30.66 -3.97 17.76
C ILE A 628 -30.49 -3.51 19.21
N ALA A 629 -30.94 -2.30 19.56
CA ALA A 629 -30.90 -1.79 20.93
C ALA A 629 -31.72 -2.65 21.90
N LYS A 630 -32.92 -3.07 21.50
CA LYS A 630 -33.77 -3.96 22.29
C LYS A 630 -33.10 -5.31 22.53
N PHE A 631 -32.53 -5.92 21.48
CA PHE A 631 -31.78 -7.17 21.61
C PHE A 631 -30.57 -7.04 22.54
N ALA A 632 -29.80 -5.96 22.40
CA ALA A 632 -28.64 -5.72 23.25
C ALA A 632 -29.03 -5.50 24.73
N THR A 633 -30.10 -4.75 24.97
CA THR A 633 -30.62 -4.51 26.33
C THR A 633 -31.15 -5.81 26.94
N ALA A 634 -31.86 -6.63 26.16
CA ALA A 634 -32.32 -7.95 26.59
C ALA A 634 -31.14 -8.90 26.92
N ALA A 635 -30.00 -8.73 26.25
CA ALA A 635 -28.75 -9.45 26.52
C ALA A 635 -27.91 -8.82 27.66
N GLY A 636 -28.46 -7.89 28.43
CA GLY A 636 -27.80 -7.26 29.59
C GLY A 636 -26.77 -6.16 29.24
N ARG A 637 -26.76 -5.66 28.01
CA ARG A 637 -25.85 -4.58 27.56
C ARG A 637 -26.54 -3.22 27.65
N LYS A 638 -25.79 -2.16 27.96
CA LYS A 638 -26.26 -0.76 27.85
C LYS A 638 -26.18 -0.34 26.38
N ALA A 639 -27.31 0.03 25.77
CA ALA A 639 -27.34 0.55 24.41
C ALA A 639 -27.66 2.05 24.41
N ASP A 640 -26.72 2.88 23.97
CA ASP A 640 -26.93 4.30 23.68
C ASP A 640 -27.32 4.46 22.22
N VAL A 641 -28.59 4.77 21.97
CA VAL A 641 -29.13 4.89 20.61
C VAL A 641 -29.26 6.35 20.21
N TRP A 642 -28.42 6.76 19.27
CA TRP A 642 -28.38 8.10 18.71
C TRP A 642 -29.17 8.10 17.41
N LEU A 643 -30.48 8.32 17.54
CA LEU A 643 -31.41 8.49 16.43
C LEU A 643 -31.62 9.97 16.19
N SER A 644 -31.51 10.42 14.94
CA SER A 644 -31.64 11.85 14.57
C SER A 644 -30.72 12.75 15.40
N THR A 645 -29.53 13.04 14.88
CA THR A 645 -28.46 13.84 15.51
C THR A 645 -28.81 15.32 15.71
N THR A 646 -30.01 15.65 16.19
CA THR A 646 -30.52 17.01 16.39
C THR A 646 -30.53 17.48 17.85
N SER A 647 -29.67 16.92 18.71
CA SER A 647 -29.52 17.45 20.09
C SER A 647 -28.07 17.49 20.57
N CYS A 648 -27.24 18.26 19.86
CA CYS A 648 -26.05 18.90 20.46
C CYS A 648 -26.44 20.24 21.11
N THR A 649 -27.52 20.26 21.89
CA THR A 649 -27.96 21.42 22.69
C THR A 649 -28.54 20.94 24.01
N SER A 650 -27.70 20.32 24.85
CA SER A 650 -27.93 20.30 26.30
C SER A 650 -26.64 20.74 27.00
N PRO A 651 -26.59 21.98 27.54
CA PRO A 651 -25.54 22.35 28.47
C PRO A 651 -25.94 21.80 29.84
N ARG A 652 -25.28 20.71 30.27
CA ARG A 652 -25.03 20.25 31.66
C ARG A 652 -25.10 18.72 31.74
N THR A 653 -23.94 18.10 31.67
CA THR A 653 -23.35 17.30 32.76
C THR A 653 -21.93 16.98 32.33
N GLY A 654 -20.95 17.43 33.12
CA GLY A 654 -19.53 17.26 32.82
C GLY A 654 -19.09 15.82 32.90
N PHE A 655 -18.18 15.47 32.01
CA PHE A 655 -17.08 14.55 32.23
C PHE A 655 -15.82 15.24 31.74
#